data_AF-A0A811PEW1-F1
#
_entry.id   AF-A0A811PEW1-F1
#
_cell.length_a   1.000
_cell.length_b   1.000
_cell.length_c   1.000
_cell.angle_alpha   90.00
_cell.angle_beta   90.00
_cell.angle_gamma   90.00
#
_symmetry.space_group_name_H-M   'P 1'
#
loop_
_entity.id
_entity.type
_entity.pdbx_description
1 polymer ?
#
loop_
_entity_poly.entity_id
_entity_poly.type
_entity_poly.pdbx_seq_one_letter_code
_entity_poly.pdbx_strand_id
1 'polypeptide(L)'
;MAKAEKLVVEVVAAHNLMPKDGQGSSSPYVEVEFEHQKRRTRARPKELNPVWNERVVFPVSDPDDLPYRAIDVGVYNDRGAATAGGGGGGGAAPHGRNFLGKVRVPAAGVPAPGEEAVPQLFTLEKRSLFSHIRGEITLKIYRVNSGDVAVKSKQEKPAKAVVVGPEVVAAPTVTGPKKQPQPHPPPQPQQQHQHHPVVAVQPPPPQPEPPMDIMPQPPVPMAMKPVTMHADPYPVPPMFSGPGDFSLKETRPRLGSGVVADKANATYDLVEQVEYLYVRVVRARGVPMVAEAVAEVKLGNYRGVTPAVPSHNWDQVFAFSRETIQSSFVEVFVRARGSDDHVGRVWFDLSEVPRRAPPDSTLAPQWYSMEDRKGQRGGAEVMLAVWFGTQADESFAEAWHSKAAGVHGNGALGSIRSQVYVAPKLWYLRVSVIEGQDLFPMDKGPFAIGRFPELFVRAQVGSQIMRTRPAPVVSTRGPASPFWNEDLMFVVAEPFEDFLVLSVEDRVSPGPDELLGRLVVPVSAIERRWDWRPVVSRWFGLDRGTAGGNVAANNVHRFGSRRVHLRLSLDGGYHVLDEATAYSSDLQPTAKQLRKPHVGVLELGVLGATGLMPMKSRDGRGATTDAYCVAKYGQKWIRTRTLVDSLCPRWNEQYTWEVFDPCTVITVGVFDNCHVGNTSGSTTMAVRDNCIGKVRIRLSTLETDRVYTHAYPLLMLHPSGVKKMGELHLAVRFACGNAGNMFHAYARPLLPKMHYAEPLLVRQVETLRSQATNVVAARLGRAEPPLGKEVVEYMLDHHSNLWSMRRSKANFFRLINVLSGPVAIGRWFELVRSWQCPVHSCLAVFTFLVFLTMPELILPTAFLAMAFAGLWRYRVRPRHPPHMEMRLSHADGATADELDEEFDTFPSTRGDVMRFRYDRLRSVAGRVQTVVGDIATQGERMQAVLSWRDPRATLLFAISCVAAAVIAYCVPMKVMIGMWGLYAMRPPRFRSRMPSPLMNFFRRLPSRADILL
;
A
#
# COMPACT_ATOMS: atom_id res chain seq x y z
N MET A 1 -11.59 -5.75 -45.43
CA MET A 1 -11.34 -4.29 -45.57
C MET A 1 -11.29 -3.68 -44.18
N ALA A 2 -10.25 -2.91 -43.85
CA ALA A 2 -10.23 -2.15 -42.59
C ALA A 2 -11.23 -0.99 -42.64
N LYS A 3 -11.83 -0.62 -41.50
CA LYS A 3 -12.63 0.60 -41.38
C LYS A 3 -11.70 1.79 -41.23
N ALA A 4 -11.86 2.83 -42.05
CA ALA A 4 -11.05 4.04 -41.92
C ALA A 4 -11.40 4.79 -40.62
N GLU A 5 -10.46 4.82 -39.68
CA GLU A 5 -10.59 5.56 -38.41
C GLU A 5 -10.35 7.08 -38.60
N LYS A 6 -10.97 7.87 -37.73
CA LYS A 6 -10.77 9.32 -37.64
C LYS A 6 -10.46 9.70 -36.19
N LEU A 7 -9.41 10.48 -36.01
CA LEU A 7 -9.04 11.11 -34.74
C LEU A 7 -9.85 12.38 -34.57
N VAL A 8 -10.53 12.53 -33.42
CA VAL A 8 -11.27 13.73 -33.04
C VAL A 8 -10.60 14.38 -31.83
N VAL A 9 -10.28 15.66 -31.98
CA VAL A 9 -9.80 16.56 -30.92
C VAL A 9 -10.87 17.61 -30.68
N GLU A 10 -11.65 17.44 -29.62
CA GLU A 10 -12.64 18.41 -29.15
C GLU A 10 -11.96 19.40 -28.19
N VAL A 11 -11.77 20.63 -28.67
CA VAL A 11 -11.20 21.75 -27.91
C VAL A 11 -12.31 22.34 -27.06
N VAL A 12 -12.29 22.03 -25.76
CA VAL A 12 -13.36 22.40 -24.83
C VAL A 12 -13.19 23.84 -24.37
N ALA A 13 -12.10 24.13 -23.64
CA ALA A 13 -11.84 25.44 -23.06
C ALA A 13 -10.35 25.65 -22.80
N ALA A 14 -9.93 26.87 -22.48
CA ALA A 14 -8.68 27.15 -21.78
C ALA A 14 -8.93 28.10 -20.62
N HIS A 15 -8.01 28.14 -19.67
CA HIS A 15 -8.11 28.90 -18.43
C HIS A 15 -6.82 29.65 -18.15
N ASN A 16 -6.94 30.82 -17.50
CA ASN A 16 -5.81 31.55 -16.91
C ASN A 16 -4.70 31.91 -17.93
N LEU A 17 -5.10 32.21 -19.17
CA LEU A 17 -4.20 32.60 -20.25
C LEU A 17 -3.53 33.96 -19.93
N MET A 18 -2.32 34.16 -20.46
CA MET A 18 -1.66 35.47 -20.39
C MET A 18 -2.35 36.50 -21.28
N PRO A 19 -2.51 37.76 -20.84
CA PRO A 19 -2.90 38.84 -21.72
C PRO A 19 -1.77 39.18 -22.70
N LYS A 20 -2.11 39.40 -23.97
CA LYS A 20 -1.18 39.63 -25.09
C LYS A 20 -1.70 40.66 -26.12
N ASP A 21 -2.77 41.39 -25.82
CA ASP A 21 -3.28 42.50 -26.65
C ASP A 21 -2.86 43.90 -26.17
N GLY A 22 -2.31 44.02 -24.96
CA GLY A 22 -1.90 45.29 -24.35
C GLY A 22 -3.01 46.03 -23.58
N GLN A 23 -4.25 45.52 -23.60
CA GLN A 23 -5.43 46.06 -22.90
C GLN A 23 -5.83 45.20 -21.68
N GLY A 24 -4.98 44.25 -21.28
CA GLY A 24 -5.23 43.35 -20.16
C GLY A 24 -5.97 42.06 -20.55
N SER A 25 -6.19 41.79 -21.83
CA SER A 25 -6.86 40.59 -22.33
C SER A 25 -6.06 39.87 -23.45
N SER A 26 -6.67 38.87 -24.05
CA SER A 26 -6.22 38.21 -25.27
C SER A 26 -7.46 37.83 -26.09
N SER A 27 -7.32 37.65 -27.40
CA SER A 27 -8.32 37.04 -28.27
C SER A 27 -7.85 35.64 -28.71
N PRO A 28 -7.87 34.64 -27.81
CA PRO A 28 -7.28 33.33 -28.07
C PRO A 28 -8.03 32.50 -29.12
N TYR A 29 -7.24 31.75 -29.89
CA TYR A 29 -7.66 30.62 -30.72
C TYR A 29 -6.64 29.48 -30.59
N VAL A 30 -7.01 28.28 -31.04
CA VAL A 30 -6.20 27.06 -30.92
C VAL A 30 -5.92 26.49 -32.31
N GLU A 31 -4.68 26.09 -32.55
CA GLU A 31 -4.26 25.30 -33.71
C GLU A 31 -3.91 23.88 -33.24
N VAL A 32 -4.39 22.88 -33.98
CA VAL A 32 -4.08 21.46 -33.76
C VAL A 32 -3.37 20.93 -35.00
N GLU A 33 -2.25 20.26 -34.79
CA GLU A 33 -1.38 19.63 -35.79
C GLU A 33 -1.29 18.12 -35.51
N PHE A 34 -1.61 17.32 -36.52
CA PHE A 34 -1.51 15.86 -36.51
C PHE A 34 -1.30 15.35 -37.94
N GLU A 35 -0.39 14.40 -38.15
CA GLU A 35 -0.02 13.88 -39.49
C GLU A 35 0.25 14.99 -40.54
N HIS A 36 0.99 16.03 -40.15
CA HIS A 36 1.27 17.25 -40.93
C HIS A 36 0.03 18.11 -41.32
N GLN A 37 -1.18 17.67 -41.02
CA GLN A 37 -2.41 18.43 -41.22
C GLN A 37 -2.60 19.45 -40.10
N LYS A 38 -2.95 20.69 -40.47
CA LYS A 38 -3.22 21.79 -39.54
C LYS A 38 -4.67 22.24 -39.61
N ARG A 39 -5.30 22.39 -38.45
CA ARG A 39 -6.68 22.89 -38.31
C ARG A 39 -6.77 23.83 -37.11
N ARG A 40 -7.66 24.82 -37.15
CA ARG A 40 -7.80 25.85 -36.10
C ARG A 40 -9.23 26.06 -35.63
N THR A 41 -9.39 26.42 -34.37
CA THR A 41 -10.66 26.90 -33.80
C THR A 41 -10.90 28.38 -34.13
N ARG A 42 -12.12 28.88 -33.86
CA ARG A 42 -12.44 30.30 -33.92
C ARG A 42 -11.77 31.07 -32.78
N ALA A 43 -11.44 32.35 -33.01
CA ALA A 43 -10.98 33.23 -31.93
C ALA A 43 -12.14 33.60 -30.99
N ARG A 44 -11.88 33.60 -29.69
CA ARG A 44 -12.77 34.20 -28.67
C ARG A 44 -12.23 35.57 -28.31
N PRO A 45 -12.91 36.69 -28.61
CA PRO A 45 -12.35 38.02 -28.40
C PRO A 45 -12.27 38.41 -26.92
N LYS A 46 -11.14 39.03 -26.52
CA LYS A 46 -10.89 39.63 -25.19
C LYS A 46 -11.16 38.73 -23.96
N GLU A 47 -10.96 37.42 -24.09
CA GLU A 47 -11.20 36.44 -23.03
C GLU A 47 -9.90 35.70 -22.63
N LEU A 48 -9.67 35.53 -21.32
CA LEU A 48 -8.53 34.80 -20.75
C LEU A 48 -8.89 33.38 -20.28
N ASN A 49 -10.19 33.06 -20.23
CA ASN A 49 -10.73 31.75 -19.91
C ASN A 49 -11.71 31.26 -21.01
N PRO A 50 -11.26 31.18 -22.28
CA PRO A 50 -12.13 30.94 -23.43
C PRO A 50 -12.76 29.54 -23.41
N VAL A 51 -14.05 29.45 -23.74
CA VAL A 51 -14.74 28.18 -24.01
C VAL A 51 -15.03 28.08 -25.51
N TRP A 52 -14.52 27.05 -26.17
CA TRP A 52 -14.75 26.80 -27.60
C TRP A 52 -15.87 25.78 -27.82
N ASN A 53 -15.73 24.58 -27.24
CA ASN A 53 -16.50 23.39 -27.58
C ASN A 53 -16.47 23.07 -29.09
N GLU A 54 -15.31 23.26 -29.73
CA GLU A 54 -15.13 23.08 -31.18
C GLU A 54 -14.40 21.75 -31.48
N ARG A 55 -14.94 20.97 -32.43
CA ARG A 55 -14.39 19.66 -32.81
C ARG A 55 -13.51 19.77 -34.04
N VAL A 56 -12.29 19.25 -33.93
CA VAL A 56 -11.30 19.16 -34.99
C VAL A 56 -11.12 17.67 -35.33
N VAL A 57 -11.25 17.30 -36.60
CA VAL A 57 -11.23 15.89 -37.04
C VAL A 57 -10.13 15.66 -38.06
N PHE A 58 -9.33 14.63 -37.87
CA PHE A 58 -8.28 14.18 -38.79
C PHE A 58 -8.55 12.73 -39.25
N PRO A 59 -8.29 12.38 -40.52
CA PRO A 59 -8.16 10.96 -40.87
C PRO A 59 -6.91 10.38 -40.18
N VAL A 60 -6.97 9.12 -39.78
CA VAL A 60 -5.79 8.36 -39.34
C VAL A 60 -5.30 7.54 -40.53
N SER A 61 -4.05 7.73 -40.94
CA SER A 61 -3.50 7.03 -42.11
C SER A 61 -3.21 5.55 -41.82
N ASP A 62 -2.78 5.25 -40.59
CA ASP A 62 -2.47 3.92 -40.08
C ASP A 62 -2.83 3.87 -38.58
N PRO A 63 -3.76 2.98 -38.15
CA PRO A 63 -4.16 2.89 -36.74
C PRO A 63 -3.13 2.19 -35.85
N ASP A 64 -2.23 1.39 -36.41
CA ASP A 64 -1.24 0.62 -35.65
C ASP A 64 0.02 1.46 -35.35
N ASP A 65 0.34 2.45 -36.19
CA ASP A 65 1.36 3.48 -35.90
C ASP A 65 0.82 4.63 -35.01
N LEU A 66 -0.51 4.73 -34.82
CA LEU A 66 -1.14 5.78 -34.01
C LEU A 66 -0.54 5.90 -32.59
N PRO A 67 -0.20 4.83 -31.84
CA PRO A 67 0.37 4.94 -30.51
C PRO A 67 1.72 5.69 -30.46
N TYR A 68 2.52 5.61 -31.53
CA TYR A 68 3.84 6.24 -31.62
C TYR A 68 3.77 7.70 -32.08
N ARG A 69 2.61 8.15 -32.58
CA ARG A 69 2.37 9.53 -33.04
C ARG A 69 2.02 10.48 -31.89
N ALA A 70 2.11 11.78 -32.18
CA ALA A 70 1.78 12.84 -31.24
C ALA A 70 0.91 13.92 -31.90
N ILE A 71 0.08 14.57 -31.08
CA ILE A 71 -0.83 15.64 -31.43
C ILE A 71 -0.25 16.94 -30.85
N ASP A 72 0.19 17.86 -31.70
CA ASP A 72 0.70 19.16 -31.28
C ASP A 72 -0.44 20.19 -31.23
N VAL A 73 -0.62 20.85 -30.09
CA VAL A 73 -1.70 21.84 -29.87
C VAL A 73 -1.08 23.16 -29.45
N GLY A 74 -1.22 24.20 -30.28
CA GLY A 74 -0.71 25.55 -30.02
C GLY A 74 -1.84 26.54 -29.77
N VAL A 75 -1.75 27.31 -28.69
CA VAL A 75 -2.67 28.40 -28.37
C VAL A 75 -2.04 29.73 -28.78
N TYR A 76 -2.82 30.57 -29.47
CA TYR A 76 -2.36 31.84 -30.04
C TYR A 76 -3.38 32.94 -29.80
N ASN A 77 -2.92 34.16 -29.57
CA ASN A 77 -3.74 35.37 -29.57
C ASN A 77 -3.80 35.93 -31.00
N ASP A 78 -5.01 36.14 -31.53
CA ASP A 78 -5.24 36.83 -32.79
C ASP A 78 -5.30 38.35 -32.57
N ARG A 79 -4.39 39.10 -33.22
CA ARG A 79 -4.41 40.56 -33.22
C ARG A 79 -5.55 41.14 -34.07
N GLY A 80 -6.01 40.45 -35.11
CA GLY A 80 -7.08 40.93 -36.01
C GLY A 80 -8.46 40.97 -35.32
N ALA A 81 -8.71 40.05 -34.39
CA ALA A 81 -9.96 40.02 -33.61
C ALA A 81 -10.13 41.24 -32.67
N ALA A 82 -9.08 41.99 -32.37
CA ALA A 82 -9.12 43.12 -31.44
C ALA A 82 -9.62 44.44 -32.08
N THR A 83 -9.52 44.58 -33.40
CA THR A 83 -9.81 45.84 -34.12
C THR A 83 -11.21 45.92 -34.73
N ALA A 84 -12.01 44.85 -34.67
CA ALA A 84 -13.36 44.76 -35.27
C ALA A 84 -14.46 45.64 -34.62
N GLY A 85 -14.07 46.68 -33.87
CA GLY A 85 -14.97 47.60 -33.14
C GLY A 85 -14.69 49.09 -33.36
N GLY A 86 -13.84 49.45 -34.32
CA GLY A 86 -13.58 50.85 -34.70
C GLY A 86 -13.32 50.95 -36.21
N GLY A 87 -13.92 51.95 -36.86
CA GLY A 87 -13.87 52.09 -38.33
C GLY A 87 -12.79 53.07 -38.82
N GLY A 88 -12.40 52.90 -40.09
CA GLY A 88 -11.58 53.86 -40.85
C GLY A 88 -10.07 53.66 -40.73
N GLY A 89 -9.39 53.44 -41.86
CA GLY A 89 -7.93 53.36 -41.97
C GLY A 89 -7.46 52.17 -42.82
N GLY A 90 -7.01 52.45 -44.04
CA GLY A 90 -6.44 51.43 -44.94
C GLY A 90 -4.98 51.13 -44.59
N GLY A 91 -4.61 49.84 -44.62
CA GLY A 91 -3.23 49.40 -44.37
C GLY A 91 -3.14 47.89 -44.11
N ALA A 92 -2.87 47.11 -45.16
CA ALA A 92 -2.83 45.64 -45.09
C ALA A 92 -1.52 45.13 -44.43
N ALA A 93 -1.44 45.20 -43.09
CA ALA A 93 -0.37 44.59 -42.32
C ALA A 93 -0.62 43.08 -42.10
N PRO A 94 0.41 42.21 -42.14
CA PRO A 94 0.24 40.76 -42.04
C PRO A 94 -0.23 40.30 -40.64
N HIS A 95 -0.99 39.20 -40.59
CA HIS A 95 -1.62 38.66 -39.38
C HIS A 95 -0.62 38.20 -38.28
N GLY A 96 -0.13 39.14 -37.48
CA GLY A 96 0.83 38.89 -36.41
C GLY A 96 0.23 38.24 -35.16
N ARG A 97 0.12 36.90 -35.15
CA ARG A 97 -0.30 36.09 -33.98
C ARG A 97 0.72 36.13 -32.83
N ASN A 98 0.26 36.30 -31.60
CA ASN A 98 1.11 36.23 -30.39
C ASN A 98 0.96 34.84 -29.74
N PHE A 99 2.07 34.15 -29.44
CA PHE A 99 2.03 32.80 -28.85
C PHE A 99 1.59 32.82 -27.37
N LEU A 100 0.59 32.00 -27.03
CA LEU A 100 0.02 31.86 -25.68
C LEU A 100 0.42 30.55 -24.98
N GLY A 101 1.07 29.61 -25.68
CA GLY A 101 1.57 28.35 -25.13
C GLY A 101 1.24 27.16 -26.03
N LYS A 102 1.81 25.98 -25.73
CA LYS A 102 1.54 24.73 -26.46
C LYS A 102 1.40 23.54 -25.53
N VAL A 103 0.88 22.42 -26.03
CA VAL A 103 1.09 21.09 -25.46
C VAL A 103 1.29 20.09 -26.60
N ARG A 104 2.16 19.09 -26.38
CA ARG A 104 2.28 17.91 -27.22
C ARG A 104 1.66 16.73 -26.49
N VAL A 105 0.62 16.12 -27.06
CA VAL A 105 -0.11 15.00 -26.45
C VAL A 105 0.25 13.70 -27.20
N PRO A 106 0.78 12.66 -26.53
CA PRO A 106 1.07 11.37 -27.17
C PRO A 106 -0.24 10.62 -27.48
N ALA A 107 -0.33 10.02 -28.67
CA ALA A 107 -1.57 9.36 -29.11
C ALA A 107 -1.75 7.92 -28.57
N ALA A 108 -0.73 7.33 -27.93
CA ALA A 108 -0.81 6.05 -27.19
C ALA A 108 -1.95 5.96 -26.16
N GLY A 109 -2.43 7.10 -25.63
CA GLY A 109 -3.52 7.16 -24.66
C GLY A 109 -4.91 7.45 -25.24
N VAL A 110 -5.09 7.41 -26.56
CA VAL A 110 -6.37 7.78 -27.20
C VAL A 110 -7.35 6.59 -27.21
N PRO A 111 -8.55 6.73 -26.60
CA PRO A 111 -9.54 5.65 -26.54
C PRO A 111 -9.93 5.10 -27.91
N ALA A 112 -10.35 3.84 -27.93
CA ALA A 112 -10.82 3.13 -29.12
C ALA A 112 -12.19 3.68 -29.61
N PRO A 113 -12.58 3.45 -30.88
CA PRO A 113 -13.89 3.85 -31.38
C PRO A 113 -15.03 3.23 -30.55
N GLY A 114 -15.73 4.06 -29.77
CA GLY A 114 -16.85 3.65 -28.91
C GLY A 114 -16.58 3.70 -27.40
N GLU A 115 -15.33 3.91 -26.96
CA GLU A 115 -15.03 4.16 -25.55
C GLU A 115 -15.45 5.59 -25.10
N GLU A 116 -15.85 5.74 -23.84
CA GLU A 116 -16.17 7.04 -23.26
C GLU A 116 -14.90 7.85 -22.95
N ALA A 117 -14.52 8.71 -23.90
CA ALA A 117 -13.45 9.68 -23.67
C ALA A 117 -13.89 10.80 -22.70
N VAL A 118 -13.04 11.13 -21.74
CA VAL A 118 -13.24 12.21 -20.75
C VAL A 118 -12.36 13.41 -21.12
N PRO A 119 -12.83 14.67 -20.99
CA PRO A 119 -11.98 15.84 -21.19
C PRO A 119 -10.79 15.88 -20.22
N GLN A 120 -9.58 16.04 -20.76
CA GLN A 120 -8.33 16.10 -20.02
C GLN A 120 -7.80 17.54 -19.99
N LEU A 121 -7.16 17.92 -18.88
CA LEU A 121 -6.61 19.26 -18.66
C LEU A 121 -5.08 19.23 -18.81
N PHE A 122 -4.56 20.08 -19.70
CA PHE A 122 -3.15 20.14 -20.05
C PHE A 122 -2.55 21.52 -19.72
N THR A 123 -1.44 21.55 -18.99
CA THR A 123 -0.70 22.79 -18.71
C THR A 123 0.02 23.28 -19.98
N LEU A 124 -0.09 24.57 -20.30
CA LEU A 124 0.55 25.13 -21.49
C LEU A 124 2.05 25.38 -21.28
N GLU A 125 2.86 24.76 -22.14
CA GLU A 125 4.31 24.86 -22.17
C GLU A 125 4.83 26.17 -22.77
N LYS A 126 6.05 26.51 -22.36
CA LYS A 126 6.84 27.64 -22.84
C LYS A 126 7.61 27.30 -24.12
N ARG A 127 7.79 28.27 -25.03
CA ARG A 127 8.65 28.12 -26.23
C ARG A 127 10.15 28.36 -25.93
N SER A 128 10.44 29.09 -24.84
CA SER A 128 11.79 29.37 -24.34
C SER A 128 11.75 29.69 -22.85
N LEU A 129 12.84 29.49 -22.12
CA LEU A 129 12.96 29.76 -20.68
C LEU A 129 12.51 31.21 -20.33
N PHE A 130 12.86 32.17 -21.19
CA PHE A 130 12.53 33.60 -21.04
C PHE A 130 11.09 33.96 -21.41
N SER A 131 10.28 33.02 -21.93
CA SER A 131 8.90 33.34 -22.33
C SER A 131 7.93 33.41 -21.14
N HIS A 132 7.27 34.55 -20.97
CA HIS A 132 6.19 34.74 -20.00
C HIS A 132 4.86 34.23 -20.58
N ILE A 133 4.54 32.99 -20.20
CA ILE A 133 3.37 32.20 -20.57
C ILE A 133 2.79 31.57 -19.31
N ARG A 134 1.46 31.47 -19.27
CA ARG A 134 0.63 30.83 -18.23
C ARG A 134 -0.67 30.39 -18.91
N GLY A 135 -1.22 29.27 -18.48
CA GLY A 135 -2.55 28.82 -18.86
C GLY A 135 -2.66 27.29 -18.85
N GLU A 136 -3.89 26.81 -18.88
CA GLU A 136 -4.24 25.39 -18.95
C GLU A 136 -5.30 25.21 -20.04
N ILE A 137 -5.22 24.18 -20.88
CA ILE A 137 -6.18 23.89 -21.96
C ILE A 137 -6.87 22.54 -21.74
N THR A 138 -8.18 22.52 -21.87
CA THR A 138 -9.03 21.32 -21.76
C THR A 138 -9.31 20.76 -23.15
N LEU A 139 -8.86 19.53 -23.39
CA LEU A 139 -9.02 18.81 -24.66
C LEU A 139 -9.67 17.44 -24.40
N LYS A 140 -10.62 17.05 -25.23
CA LYS A 140 -11.19 15.69 -25.24
C LYS A 140 -10.82 15.02 -26.55
N ILE A 141 -10.06 13.93 -26.48
CA ILE A 141 -9.44 13.29 -27.66
C ILE A 141 -9.92 11.84 -27.74
N TYR A 142 -10.42 11.44 -28.92
CA TYR A 142 -11.04 10.12 -29.13
C TYR A 142 -11.02 9.70 -30.61
N ARG A 143 -11.22 8.40 -30.87
CA ARG A 143 -11.40 7.87 -32.22
C ARG A 143 -12.86 7.65 -32.58
N VAL A 144 -13.17 7.72 -33.88
CA VAL A 144 -14.51 7.50 -34.45
C VAL A 144 -14.38 6.74 -35.77
N ASN A 145 -15.29 5.78 -36.02
CA ASN A 145 -15.36 5.10 -37.32
C ASN A 145 -15.94 6.04 -38.38
N SER A 146 -15.50 5.90 -39.64
CA SER A 146 -15.91 6.83 -40.70
C SER A 146 -17.41 6.92 -41.01
N GLY A 147 -18.25 6.01 -40.50
CA GLY A 147 -19.71 6.03 -40.68
C GLY A 147 -20.47 6.95 -39.71
N ASP A 148 -19.94 7.27 -38.53
CA ASP A 148 -20.74 7.86 -37.44
C ASP A 148 -20.82 9.40 -37.46
N VAL A 149 -20.25 10.05 -38.48
CA VAL A 149 -20.03 11.51 -38.51
C VAL A 149 -21.16 12.26 -39.23
N ALA A 150 -22.40 12.11 -38.73
CA ALA A 150 -23.54 12.91 -39.16
C ALA A 150 -23.56 14.28 -38.46
N VAL A 151 -22.91 15.30 -39.06
CA VAL A 151 -22.78 16.64 -38.46
C VAL A 151 -24.12 17.41 -38.50
N LYS A 152 -24.92 17.30 -37.43
CA LYS A 152 -26.03 18.23 -37.15
C LYS A 152 -25.54 19.38 -36.26
N SER A 153 -25.03 20.44 -36.88
CA SER A 153 -24.66 21.69 -36.20
C SER A 153 -25.91 22.45 -35.73
N LYS A 154 -26.40 22.14 -34.53
CA LYS A 154 -27.53 22.85 -33.92
C LYS A 154 -27.07 24.21 -33.39
N GLN A 155 -27.39 25.28 -34.13
CA GLN A 155 -26.97 26.65 -33.84
C GLN A 155 -27.99 27.34 -32.92
N GLU A 156 -27.78 27.27 -31.60
CA GLU A 156 -28.64 27.96 -30.64
C GLU A 156 -28.32 29.46 -30.56
N LYS A 157 -29.38 30.28 -30.51
CA LYS A 157 -29.29 31.75 -30.49
C LYS A 157 -28.98 32.25 -29.07
N PRO A 158 -28.20 33.33 -28.89
CA PRO A 158 -28.00 33.92 -27.57
C PRO A 158 -29.32 34.49 -27.04
N ALA A 159 -29.68 34.12 -25.81
CA ALA A 159 -30.76 34.77 -25.07
C ALA A 159 -30.35 36.20 -24.68
N LYS A 160 -31.32 37.13 -24.64
CA LYS A 160 -31.06 38.53 -24.27
C LYS A 160 -30.65 38.63 -22.80
N ALA A 161 -29.58 39.37 -22.52
CA ALA A 161 -29.29 39.82 -21.16
C ALA A 161 -30.36 40.83 -20.70
N VAL A 162 -30.94 40.60 -19.52
CA VAL A 162 -31.73 41.62 -18.82
C VAL A 162 -30.75 42.54 -18.08
N VAL A 163 -30.81 43.83 -18.38
CA VAL A 163 -29.98 44.84 -17.70
C VAL A 163 -30.68 45.25 -16.41
N VAL A 164 -29.98 45.10 -15.28
CA VAL A 164 -30.28 45.82 -14.04
C VAL A 164 -29.02 46.64 -13.74
N GLY A 165 -29.17 47.97 -13.74
CA GLY A 165 -28.05 48.88 -13.46
C GLY A 165 -27.75 48.97 -11.96
N PRO A 166 -26.52 49.36 -11.58
CA PRO A 166 -26.21 49.68 -10.18
C PRO A 166 -26.80 51.05 -9.81
N GLU A 167 -27.67 51.10 -8.81
CA GLU A 167 -28.09 52.36 -8.21
C GLU A 167 -27.02 52.87 -7.23
N VAL A 168 -26.79 54.19 -7.23
CA VAL A 168 -25.68 54.83 -6.51
C VAL A 168 -26.20 55.54 -5.27
N VAL A 169 -25.67 55.18 -4.11
CA VAL A 169 -25.78 55.99 -2.89
C VAL A 169 -24.37 56.28 -2.37
N ALA A 170 -24.07 57.57 -2.18
CA ALA A 170 -22.74 58.06 -1.85
C ALA A 170 -22.46 58.06 -0.34
N ALA A 171 -21.17 58.03 0.02
CA ALA A 171 -20.72 58.26 1.39
C ALA A 171 -20.47 59.76 1.67
N PRO A 172 -20.73 60.25 2.89
CA PRO A 172 -20.17 61.50 3.38
C PRO A 172 -18.84 61.26 4.13
N THR A 173 -17.79 61.98 3.74
CA THR A 173 -16.53 62.11 4.51
C THR A 173 -16.63 63.33 5.42
N VAL A 174 -15.99 63.34 6.60
CA VAL A 174 -15.37 64.55 7.20
C VAL A 174 -14.39 64.18 8.33
N THR A 175 -13.50 65.12 8.65
CA THR A 175 -12.24 65.01 9.42
C THR A 175 -12.36 64.79 10.95
N GLY A 176 -11.31 64.24 11.57
CA GLY A 176 -11.06 64.28 13.03
C GLY A 176 -10.52 65.64 13.54
N PRO A 177 -9.97 65.77 14.78
CA PRO A 177 -8.69 65.10 15.12
C PRO A 177 -8.38 64.78 16.63
N LYS A 178 -7.27 64.03 16.87
CA LYS A 178 -6.37 63.99 18.08
C LYS A 178 -7.00 63.71 19.47
N LYS A 179 -6.59 62.66 20.22
CA LYS A 179 -5.28 62.51 20.92
C LYS A 179 -4.92 61.05 21.33
N GLN A 180 -3.69 60.86 21.85
CA GLN A 180 -2.99 59.62 22.26
C GLN A 180 -3.29 59.17 23.73
N PRO A 181 -2.70 58.08 24.31
CA PRO A 181 -1.76 57.05 23.79
C PRO A 181 -2.15 55.56 24.08
N GLN A 182 -1.28 54.63 23.67
CA GLN A 182 -1.28 53.19 24.01
C GLN A 182 -0.47 52.88 25.30
N PRO A 183 -0.69 51.72 25.96
CA PRO A 183 0.27 51.09 26.85
C PRO A 183 1.03 49.90 26.19
N HIS A 184 2.33 49.79 26.45
CA HIS A 184 3.16 48.62 26.10
C HIS A 184 3.41 47.71 27.32
N PRO A 185 3.64 46.39 27.14
CA PRO A 185 4.18 45.48 28.16
C PRO A 185 5.73 45.36 28.05
N PRO A 186 6.46 44.65 28.95
CA PRO A 186 6.85 45.19 30.25
C PRO A 186 8.38 45.07 30.55
N PRO A 187 8.94 45.83 31.52
CA PRO A 187 10.31 45.67 31.99
C PRO A 187 10.44 44.99 33.38
N GLN A 188 11.64 44.50 33.69
CA GLN A 188 12.07 44.03 35.03
C GLN A 188 12.73 45.16 35.84
N PRO A 189 12.85 45.00 37.18
CA PRO A 189 14.01 45.47 37.93
C PRO A 189 14.65 44.39 38.83
N GLN A 190 15.86 44.65 39.34
CA GLN A 190 16.65 43.77 40.22
C GLN A 190 17.09 44.48 41.51
N GLN A 191 17.08 43.75 42.65
CA GLN A 191 17.89 43.97 43.88
C GLN A 191 17.64 45.32 44.64
N GLN A 192 18.02 45.55 45.91
CA GLN A 192 18.82 44.88 46.97
C GLN A 192 18.28 45.41 48.36
N HIS A 193 18.71 45.17 49.62
CA HIS A 193 19.77 44.45 50.37
C HIS A 193 19.28 44.28 51.86
N GLN A 194 20.07 43.66 52.76
CA GLN A 194 20.02 43.71 54.26
C GLN A 194 18.94 42.87 54.99
N HIS A 195 19.19 42.18 56.12
CA HIS A 195 20.46 41.84 56.83
C HIS A 195 20.32 40.53 57.67
N HIS A 196 21.45 39.97 58.16
CA HIS A 196 21.55 38.73 58.99
C HIS A 196 22.23 39.01 60.36
N PRO A 197 22.18 38.07 61.32
CA PRO A 197 23.33 37.15 61.58
C PRO A 197 22.88 35.66 61.68
N VAL A 198 23.65 34.59 61.41
CA VAL A 198 25.09 34.22 61.51
C VAL A 198 25.52 33.60 62.87
N VAL A 199 25.73 32.27 62.87
CA VAL A 199 26.73 31.50 63.65
C VAL A 199 27.16 30.30 62.80
N ALA A 200 28.42 29.83 62.90
CA ALA A 200 28.94 28.63 62.21
C ALA A 200 30.01 27.91 63.05
N VAL A 201 30.17 26.58 62.91
CA VAL A 201 31.20 25.75 63.57
C VAL A 201 31.70 24.65 62.60
N GLN A 202 32.92 24.14 62.84
CA GLN A 202 33.75 23.31 61.95
C GLN A 202 33.67 21.77 62.24
N PRO A 203 34.21 20.90 61.34
CA PRO A 203 34.15 19.43 61.48
C PRO A 203 35.39 18.78 62.15
N PRO A 204 35.22 17.61 62.83
CA PRO A 204 36.30 16.72 63.28
C PRO A 204 36.36 15.34 62.51
N PRO A 205 37.35 14.44 62.78
CA PRO A 205 37.87 13.44 61.82
C PRO A 205 37.62 11.94 62.19
N PRO A 206 38.12 10.92 61.42
CA PRO A 206 37.72 9.50 61.56
C PRO A 206 38.65 8.59 62.40
N GLN A 207 38.12 7.47 62.91
CA GLN A 207 38.82 6.38 63.64
C GLN A 207 38.04 5.01 63.46
N PRO A 208 38.48 3.83 63.98
CA PRO A 208 39.62 3.06 63.46
C PRO A 208 39.43 1.50 63.42
N GLU A 209 40.45 0.77 62.93
CA GLU A 209 40.75 -0.68 63.14
C GLU A 209 41.80 -0.84 64.28
N PRO A 210 42.39 -2.03 64.63
CA PRO A 210 42.25 -3.43 64.17
C PRO A 210 41.73 -4.37 65.31
N PRO A 211 42.36 -5.46 65.87
CA PRO A 211 43.74 -6.02 65.79
C PRO A 211 43.86 -7.31 64.92
N MET A 212 44.64 -8.33 65.36
CA MET A 212 44.99 -9.59 64.65
C MET A 212 44.66 -10.83 65.56
N ASP A 213 44.87 -12.11 65.23
CA ASP A 213 46.09 -12.72 64.67
C ASP A 213 45.98 -14.17 64.09
N ILE A 214 46.97 -14.49 63.24
CA ILE A 214 47.52 -15.82 62.84
C ILE A 214 46.70 -16.80 61.96
N MET A 215 47.41 -17.45 61.01
CA MET A 215 46.96 -18.42 59.99
C MET A 215 47.00 -19.89 60.47
N PRO A 216 46.39 -20.85 59.74
CA PRO A 216 47.18 -21.60 58.74
C PRO A 216 46.45 -21.92 57.40
N GLN A 217 47.23 -22.23 56.35
CA GLN A 217 46.73 -22.79 55.07
C GLN A 217 46.48 -24.31 55.20
N PRO A 218 45.61 -24.92 54.36
CA PRO A 218 46.10 -25.68 53.19
C PRO A 218 45.10 -25.64 51.98
N PRO A 219 45.10 -26.57 51.00
CA PRO A 219 46.04 -26.57 49.87
C PRO A 219 45.36 -26.55 48.47
N VAL A 220 46.18 -26.60 47.41
CA VAL A 220 45.77 -26.71 45.99
C VAL A 220 45.11 -28.07 45.62
N PRO A 221 44.35 -28.15 44.51
CA PRO A 221 43.37 -29.22 44.29
C PRO A 221 43.94 -30.53 43.74
N MET A 222 43.27 -31.64 44.03
CA MET A 222 43.42 -32.92 43.32
C MET A 222 42.11 -33.30 42.61
N ALA A 223 42.23 -33.85 41.39
CA ALA A 223 41.10 -34.34 40.63
C ALA A 223 40.80 -35.81 40.97
N MET A 224 39.51 -36.14 41.12
CA MET A 224 39.04 -37.53 41.09
C MET A 224 37.87 -37.68 40.10
N LYS A 225 37.78 -38.88 39.52
CA LYS A 225 36.75 -39.28 38.54
C LYS A 225 35.43 -39.64 39.24
N PRO A 226 34.29 -39.65 38.52
CA PRO A 226 32.97 -39.72 39.13
C PRO A 226 32.67 -41.07 39.77
N VAL A 227 31.82 -41.05 40.80
CA VAL A 227 31.08 -42.23 41.29
C VAL A 227 29.68 -42.18 40.66
N THR A 228 29.34 -43.22 39.91
CA THR A 228 28.03 -43.36 39.27
C THR A 228 26.98 -43.78 40.29
N MET A 229 25.82 -43.10 40.31
CA MET A 229 24.58 -43.69 40.78
C MET A 229 23.58 -43.71 39.63
N HIS A 230 23.20 -44.91 39.19
CA HIS A 230 22.16 -45.09 38.18
C HIS A 230 20.78 -44.89 38.83
N ALA A 231 19.97 -44.04 38.20
CA ALA A 231 18.54 -43.98 38.38
C ALA A 231 17.96 -43.54 37.03
N ASP A 232 17.63 -44.50 36.16
CA ASP A 232 17.26 -44.24 34.77
C ASP A 232 15.86 -43.58 34.66
N PRO A 233 15.74 -42.40 34.02
CA PRO A 233 14.46 -41.84 33.62
C PRO A 233 14.21 -42.10 32.13
N TYR A 234 12.95 -42.35 31.78
CA TYR A 234 12.49 -42.53 30.41
C TYR A 234 12.95 -41.40 29.47
N PRO A 235 13.31 -41.68 28.21
CA PRO A 235 13.86 -40.69 27.29
C PRO A 235 12.81 -39.68 26.81
N VAL A 236 12.65 -38.58 27.55
CA VAL A 236 12.04 -37.35 27.05
C VAL A 236 13.08 -36.63 26.18
N PRO A 237 12.86 -36.42 24.87
CA PRO A 237 13.85 -35.78 24.01
C PRO A 237 14.13 -34.33 24.45
N PRO A 238 15.40 -33.90 24.58
CA PRO A 238 15.73 -32.56 25.03
C PRO A 238 15.43 -31.52 23.94
N MET A 239 14.22 -30.94 23.98
CA MET A 239 13.71 -30.00 22.98
C MET A 239 14.25 -28.55 23.16
N PHE A 240 15.55 -28.42 23.42
CA PHE A 240 16.25 -27.14 23.45
C PHE A 240 17.25 -27.04 22.28
N SER A 241 16.75 -26.50 21.17
CA SER A 241 17.54 -26.14 19.98
C SER A 241 18.64 -25.12 20.33
N GLY A 242 19.78 -25.20 19.65
CA GLY A 242 20.95 -24.39 19.95
C GLY A 242 20.81 -22.92 19.49
N PRO A 243 21.66 -22.00 20.00
CA PRO A 243 21.60 -20.58 19.65
C PRO A 243 21.79 -20.24 18.16
N GLY A 244 22.17 -21.20 17.32
CA GLY A 244 22.32 -21.05 15.87
C GLY A 244 21.07 -21.40 15.05
N ASP A 245 20.11 -22.14 15.61
CA ASP A 245 18.98 -22.71 14.85
C ASP A 245 17.96 -21.67 14.35
N PHE A 246 18.04 -20.45 14.85
CA PHE A 246 17.17 -19.32 14.50
C PHE A 246 17.82 -18.35 13.49
N SER A 247 18.95 -18.73 12.88
CA SER A 247 19.66 -17.92 11.89
C SER A 247 19.17 -18.17 10.46
N LEU A 248 19.22 -17.12 9.63
CA LEU A 248 18.99 -17.20 8.19
C LEU A 248 20.12 -17.99 7.49
N LYS A 249 19.76 -18.98 6.68
CA LYS A 249 20.72 -19.84 5.95
C LYS A 249 20.67 -19.52 4.45
N GLU A 250 21.82 -19.27 3.82
CA GLU A 250 21.91 -19.16 2.36
C GLU A 250 21.81 -20.56 1.73
N THR A 251 20.97 -20.72 0.71
CA THR A 251 20.70 -22.01 0.05
C THR A 251 21.16 -21.99 -1.41
N ARG A 252 21.43 -23.18 -1.97
CA ARG A 252 21.84 -23.36 -3.38
C ARG A 252 20.92 -24.37 -4.08
N PRO A 253 19.62 -24.05 -4.24
CA PRO A 253 18.67 -24.88 -5.00
C PRO A 253 19.08 -24.99 -6.47
N ARG A 254 18.62 -26.05 -7.15
CA ARG A 254 18.86 -26.27 -8.60
C ARG A 254 17.84 -25.50 -9.43
N LEU A 255 17.97 -24.17 -9.41
CA LEU A 255 17.17 -23.26 -10.21
C LEU A 255 17.35 -23.51 -11.72
N GLY A 256 16.34 -23.15 -12.52
CA GLY A 256 16.21 -23.44 -13.96
C GLY A 256 17.24 -22.80 -14.92
N SER A 257 18.49 -22.61 -14.51
CA SER A 257 19.58 -22.03 -15.32
C SER A 257 20.76 -23.00 -15.49
N GLY A 258 20.47 -24.20 -16.01
CA GLY A 258 21.50 -25.18 -16.38
C GLY A 258 22.07 -24.92 -17.78
N VAL A 259 23.23 -24.22 -17.85
CA VAL A 259 24.08 -24.05 -19.04
C VAL A 259 23.43 -23.30 -20.23
N VAL A 260 23.84 -22.03 -20.43
CA VAL A 260 23.71 -21.26 -21.68
C VAL A 260 22.29 -21.22 -22.30
N ALA A 261 21.44 -20.38 -21.72
CA ALA A 261 20.22 -19.86 -22.37
C ALA A 261 20.18 -18.33 -22.22
N ASP A 262 19.62 -17.62 -23.20
CA ASP A 262 19.66 -16.16 -23.24
C ASP A 262 18.86 -15.51 -22.11
N LYS A 263 19.50 -14.54 -21.43
CA LYS A 263 18.96 -13.82 -20.26
C LYS A 263 17.67 -13.03 -20.49
N ALA A 264 17.15 -12.97 -21.72
CA ALA A 264 15.93 -12.27 -22.06
C ALA A 264 14.64 -13.09 -21.81
N ASN A 265 14.72 -14.44 -21.87
CA ASN A 265 13.53 -15.27 -22.10
C ASN A 265 13.15 -16.24 -20.97
N ALA A 266 13.91 -16.30 -19.86
CA ALA A 266 13.72 -17.29 -18.81
C ALA A 266 12.70 -16.87 -17.73
N THR A 267 11.40 -16.91 -18.05
CA THR A 267 10.29 -16.43 -17.19
C THR A 267 10.15 -17.15 -15.83
N TYR A 268 10.81 -18.31 -15.65
CA TYR A 268 10.72 -19.18 -14.46
C TYR A 268 12.10 -19.61 -13.90
N ASP A 269 13.08 -18.71 -13.90
CA ASP A 269 14.46 -18.99 -13.47
C ASP A 269 14.73 -18.92 -11.94
N LEU A 270 13.75 -18.53 -11.13
CA LEU A 270 13.87 -18.46 -9.65
C LEU A 270 13.31 -19.70 -8.95
N VAL A 271 12.87 -20.72 -9.69
CA VAL A 271 12.35 -21.98 -9.15
C VAL A 271 13.09 -23.19 -9.73
N GLU A 272 13.04 -24.33 -9.03
CA GLU A 272 13.50 -25.59 -9.60
C GLU A 272 12.46 -26.10 -10.61
N GLN A 273 12.86 -26.40 -11.84
CA GLN A 273 11.97 -26.88 -12.89
C GLN A 273 11.49 -28.31 -12.57
N VAL A 274 10.18 -28.50 -12.47
CA VAL A 274 9.55 -29.81 -12.18
C VAL A 274 8.68 -30.20 -13.36
N GLU A 275 8.92 -31.39 -13.91
CA GLU A 275 8.08 -31.96 -14.98
C GLU A 275 6.81 -32.63 -14.41
N TYR A 276 5.70 -32.44 -15.11
CA TYR A 276 4.40 -33.03 -14.85
C TYR A 276 3.86 -33.68 -16.12
N LEU A 277 3.22 -34.84 -15.99
CA LEU A 277 2.32 -35.38 -16.99
C LEU A 277 0.94 -34.74 -16.78
N TYR A 278 0.46 -34.02 -17.79
CA TYR A 278 -0.87 -33.43 -17.82
C TYR A 278 -1.83 -34.29 -18.64
N VAL A 279 -3.05 -34.45 -18.14
CA VAL A 279 -4.19 -35.09 -18.83
C VAL A 279 -5.40 -34.18 -18.68
N ARG A 280 -5.85 -33.53 -19.76
CA ARG A 280 -7.11 -32.75 -19.80
C ARG A 280 -8.22 -33.62 -20.34
N VAL A 281 -9.24 -33.92 -19.54
CA VAL A 281 -10.45 -34.63 -19.98
C VAL A 281 -11.59 -33.63 -20.13
N VAL A 282 -12.03 -33.40 -21.37
CA VAL A 282 -13.04 -32.39 -21.69
C VAL A 282 -14.45 -32.97 -21.53
N ARG A 283 -14.80 -33.95 -22.36
CA ARG A 283 -16.16 -34.51 -22.46
C ARG A 283 -16.20 -35.89 -23.09
N ALA A 284 -17.30 -36.61 -22.94
CA ALA A 284 -17.57 -37.87 -23.65
C ALA A 284 -18.81 -37.79 -24.56
N ARG A 285 -18.88 -38.66 -25.57
CA ARG A 285 -20.08 -38.88 -26.42
C ARG A 285 -20.31 -40.36 -26.66
N GLY A 286 -21.54 -40.75 -27.01
CA GLY A 286 -21.94 -42.17 -27.14
C GLY A 286 -22.11 -42.91 -25.80
N VAL A 287 -22.07 -42.18 -24.68
CA VAL A 287 -22.37 -42.69 -23.33
C VAL A 287 -23.89 -42.58 -23.06
N PRO A 288 -24.53 -43.51 -22.34
CA PRO A 288 -25.96 -43.43 -22.04
C PRO A 288 -26.33 -42.20 -21.18
N MET A 289 -27.08 -41.27 -21.77
CA MET A 289 -27.40 -39.94 -21.20
C MET A 289 -28.31 -39.97 -19.94
N VAL A 290 -28.71 -41.16 -19.47
CA VAL A 290 -29.63 -41.35 -18.33
C VAL A 290 -28.88 -41.40 -16.99
N ALA A 291 -27.56 -41.59 -17.00
CA ALA A 291 -26.74 -41.67 -15.79
C ALA A 291 -25.72 -40.52 -15.69
N GLU A 292 -25.48 -40.01 -14.48
CA GLU A 292 -24.35 -39.09 -14.26
C GLU A 292 -23.04 -39.84 -14.53
N ALA A 293 -22.26 -39.36 -15.49
CA ALA A 293 -21.00 -39.99 -15.86
C ALA A 293 -19.81 -39.34 -15.13
N VAL A 294 -18.80 -40.17 -14.88
CA VAL A 294 -17.54 -39.85 -14.25
C VAL A 294 -16.41 -40.34 -15.16
N ALA A 295 -15.42 -39.48 -15.41
CA ALA A 295 -14.17 -39.87 -16.02
C ALA A 295 -13.10 -40.07 -14.95
N GLU A 296 -12.21 -41.03 -15.18
CA GLU A 296 -11.24 -41.52 -14.21
C GLU A 296 -9.89 -41.70 -14.89
N VAL A 297 -8.89 -40.93 -14.46
CA VAL A 297 -7.52 -40.96 -14.98
C VAL A 297 -6.64 -41.73 -14.00
N LYS A 298 -6.07 -42.84 -14.46
CA LYS A 298 -5.29 -43.77 -13.64
C LYS A 298 -3.86 -43.89 -14.16
N LEU A 299 -2.90 -43.74 -13.24
CA LEU A 299 -1.47 -43.81 -13.51
C LEU A 299 -0.78 -44.65 -12.43
N GLY A 300 -0.61 -45.95 -12.71
CA GLY A 300 -0.19 -46.92 -11.69
C GLY A 300 -1.19 -46.96 -10.53
N ASN A 301 -0.73 -46.64 -9.33
CA ASN A 301 -1.57 -46.58 -8.13
C ASN A 301 -2.31 -45.24 -7.93
N TYR A 302 -2.00 -44.19 -8.70
CA TYR A 302 -2.67 -42.89 -8.58
C TYR A 302 -3.95 -42.85 -9.41
N ARG A 303 -5.07 -42.44 -8.79
CA ARG A 303 -6.41 -42.38 -9.37
C ARG A 303 -6.97 -40.96 -9.22
N GLY A 304 -7.08 -40.23 -10.32
CA GLY A 304 -7.83 -38.98 -10.43
C GLY A 304 -9.24 -39.24 -10.94
N VAL A 305 -10.25 -38.53 -10.40
CA VAL A 305 -11.67 -38.76 -10.71
C VAL A 305 -12.36 -37.42 -10.90
N THR A 306 -13.16 -37.26 -11.96
CA THR A 306 -13.95 -36.04 -12.21
C THR A 306 -15.21 -35.98 -11.35
N PRO A 307 -15.84 -34.81 -11.13
CA PRO A 307 -17.19 -34.75 -10.59
C PRO A 307 -18.15 -35.52 -11.51
N ALA A 308 -19.19 -36.12 -10.92
CA ALA A 308 -20.28 -36.73 -11.68
C ALA A 308 -21.17 -35.64 -12.29
N VAL A 309 -21.35 -35.66 -13.62
CA VAL A 309 -22.13 -34.63 -14.33
C VAL A 309 -23.00 -35.27 -15.42
N PRO A 310 -24.31 -34.99 -15.50
CA PRO A 310 -25.20 -35.57 -16.50
C PRO A 310 -25.00 -35.03 -17.92
N SER A 311 -24.31 -33.89 -18.09
CA SER A 311 -23.93 -33.36 -19.41
C SER A 311 -22.72 -34.03 -20.05
N HIS A 312 -22.05 -34.95 -19.32
CA HIS A 312 -20.80 -35.60 -19.71
C HIS A 312 -19.68 -34.63 -20.12
N ASN A 313 -19.72 -33.39 -19.61
CA ASN A 313 -18.71 -32.34 -19.84
C ASN A 313 -18.11 -31.94 -18.50
N TRP A 314 -16.80 -32.16 -18.34
CA TRP A 314 -16.06 -31.98 -17.09
C TRP A 314 -15.00 -30.88 -17.17
N ASP A 315 -14.37 -30.74 -18.35
CA ASP A 315 -13.22 -29.86 -18.64
C ASP A 315 -12.19 -29.76 -17.50
N GLN A 316 -11.71 -30.93 -17.05
CA GLN A 316 -10.81 -31.05 -15.90
C GLN A 316 -9.42 -31.50 -16.33
N VAL A 317 -8.40 -30.79 -15.84
CA VAL A 317 -6.99 -31.18 -15.98
C VAL A 317 -6.53 -31.97 -14.75
N PHE A 318 -5.77 -33.02 -14.98
CA PHE A 318 -5.04 -33.80 -13.98
C PHE A 318 -3.54 -33.66 -14.23
N ALA A 319 -2.76 -33.49 -13.18
CA ALA A 319 -1.31 -33.28 -13.21
C ALA A 319 -0.62 -34.29 -12.28
N PHE A 320 0.20 -35.15 -12.85
CA PHE A 320 1.00 -36.14 -12.14
C PHE A 320 2.45 -35.72 -12.20
N SER A 321 3.05 -35.36 -11.05
CA SER A 321 4.49 -35.04 -10.99
C SER A 321 5.34 -36.20 -11.50
N ARG A 322 6.46 -35.94 -12.18
CA ARG A 322 7.38 -36.99 -12.68
C ARG A 322 7.83 -37.96 -11.58
N GLU A 323 7.98 -37.47 -10.34
CA GLU A 323 8.26 -38.26 -9.13
C GLU A 323 7.17 -39.31 -8.77
N THR A 324 5.95 -39.15 -9.27
CA THR A 324 4.79 -40.03 -8.98
C THR A 324 4.39 -40.92 -10.16
N ILE A 325 5.15 -40.94 -11.25
CA ILE A 325 4.88 -41.78 -12.43
C ILE A 325 5.39 -43.20 -12.14
N GLN A 326 4.45 -44.14 -11.98
CA GLN A 326 4.72 -45.55 -11.63
C GLN A 326 4.41 -46.54 -12.78
N SER A 327 4.02 -46.03 -13.94
CA SER A 327 3.59 -46.81 -15.11
C SER A 327 4.19 -46.21 -16.38
N SER A 328 4.46 -47.02 -17.39
CA SER A 328 4.84 -46.55 -18.75
C SER A 328 3.65 -46.06 -19.57
N PHE A 329 2.43 -46.28 -19.11
CA PHE A 329 1.19 -45.84 -19.76
C PHE A 329 0.22 -45.18 -18.78
N VAL A 330 -0.61 -44.26 -19.28
CA VAL A 330 -1.74 -43.67 -18.56
C VAL A 330 -3.06 -44.23 -19.10
N GLU A 331 -4.00 -44.54 -18.20
CA GLU A 331 -5.32 -45.08 -18.53
C GLU A 331 -6.40 -44.01 -18.25
N VAL A 332 -7.39 -43.90 -19.13
CA VAL A 332 -8.58 -43.05 -18.92
C VAL A 332 -9.83 -43.91 -19.11
N PHE A 333 -10.64 -44.01 -18.06
CA PHE A 333 -11.89 -44.76 -18.04
C PHE A 333 -13.08 -43.80 -17.94
N VAL A 334 -14.22 -44.16 -18.54
CA VAL A 334 -15.50 -43.47 -18.32
C VAL A 334 -16.50 -44.46 -17.74
N ARG A 335 -17.18 -44.12 -16.64
CA ARG A 335 -18.15 -44.97 -15.96
C ARG A 335 -19.33 -44.19 -15.37
N ALA A 336 -20.43 -44.88 -15.09
CA ALA A 336 -21.59 -44.28 -14.42
C ALA A 336 -21.33 -44.12 -12.91
N ARG A 337 -21.87 -43.06 -12.30
CA ARG A 337 -21.78 -42.82 -10.85
C ARG A 337 -22.37 -44.01 -10.08
N GLY A 338 -21.57 -44.59 -9.19
CA GLY A 338 -21.98 -45.75 -8.39
C GLY A 338 -21.85 -47.11 -9.08
N SER A 339 -21.48 -47.15 -10.37
CA SER A 339 -21.10 -48.38 -11.08
C SER A 339 -19.58 -48.54 -11.11
N ASP A 340 -19.08 -49.74 -10.82
CA ASP A 340 -17.70 -50.11 -11.12
C ASP A 340 -17.52 -50.72 -12.51
N ASP A 341 -18.60 -51.07 -13.22
CA ASP A 341 -18.54 -51.36 -14.66
C ASP A 341 -18.32 -50.06 -15.44
N HIS A 342 -17.23 -50.04 -16.21
CA HIS A 342 -16.85 -48.95 -17.11
C HIS A 342 -17.55 -49.07 -18.47
N VAL A 343 -17.92 -47.92 -19.04
CA VAL A 343 -18.50 -47.79 -20.38
C VAL A 343 -17.43 -47.86 -21.47
N GLY A 344 -16.17 -47.53 -21.14
CA GLY A 344 -15.04 -47.69 -22.04
C GLY A 344 -13.72 -47.18 -21.45
N ARG A 345 -12.63 -47.55 -22.12
CA ARG A 345 -11.23 -47.25 -21.80
C ARG A 345 -10.52 -46.59 -23.00
N VAL A 346 -9.61 -45.66 -22.73
CA VAL A 346 -8.52 -45.23 -23.62
C VAL A 346 -7.21 -45.32 -22.84
N TRP A 347 -6.08 -45.51 -23.50
CA TRP A 347 -4.76 -45.52 -22.87
C TRP A 347 -3.69 -44.95 -23.81
N PHE A 348 -2.60 -44.43 -23.25
CA PHE A 348 -1.49 -43.82 -23.98
C PHE A 348 -0.15 -44.27 -23.41
N ASP A 349 0.80 -44.63 -24.27
CA ASP A 349 2.19 -44.86 -23.86
C ASP A 349 2.91 -43.51 -23.64
N LEU A 350 3.61 -43.37 -22.51
CA LEU A 350 4.27 -42.13 -22.14
C LEU A 350 5.51 -41.80 -22.97
N SER A 351 6.03 -42.74 -23.78
CA SER A 351 7.09 -42.46 -24.75
C SER A 351 6.61 -41.68 -25.97
N GLU A 352 5.33 -41.78 -26.31
CA GLU A 352 4.70 -41.08 -27.44
C GLU A 352 4.10 -39.71 -27.05
N VAL A 353 4.01 -39.41 -25.75
CA VAL A 353 3.38 -38.18 -25.23
C VAL A 353 4.25 -36.95 -25.54
N PRO A 354 3.71 -35.90 -26.21
CA PRO A 354 4.48 -34.71 -26.58
C PRO A 354 4.91 -33.89 -25.35
N ARG A 355 6.04 -33.20 -25.46
CA ARG A 355 6.55 -32.24 -24.47
C ARG A 355 6.17 -30.81 -24.88
N ARG A 356 5.82 -29.98 -23.89
CA ARG A 356 5.44 -28.56 -24.03
C ARG A 356 6.12 -27.73 -22.92
N ALA A 357 6.65 -26.55 -23.25
CA ALA A 357 6.99 -25.54 -22.25
C ALA A 357 6.68 -24.14 -22.78
N PRO A 358 6.23 -23.16 -21.96
CA PRO A 358 6.05 -21.79 -22.44
C PRO A 358 7.33 -21.28 -23.12
N PRO A 359 7.25 -20.70 -24.33
CA PRO A 359 6.06 -20.09 -24.95
C PRO A 359 5.15 -21.01 -25.81
N ASP A 360 5.34 -22.33 -25.82
CA ASP A 360 4.56 -23.26 -26.64
C ASP A 360 3.03 -23.13 -26.44
N SER A 361 2.28 -23.14 -27.54
CA SER A 361 0.82 -23.08 -27.55
C SER A 361 0.17 -24.28 -26.86
N THR A 362 -1.08 -24.11 -26.40
CA THR A 362 -1.86 -25.18 -25.77
C THR A 362 -2.17 -26.31 -26.77
N LEU A 363 -2.08 -27.56 -26.31
CA LEU A 363 -2.42 -28.72 -27.12
C LEU A 363 -3.95 -28.82 -27.28
N ALA A 364 -4.44 -28.86 -28.51
CA ALA A 364 -5.87 -28.97 -28.81
C ALA A 364 -6.42 -30.36 -28.42
N PRO A 365 -7.49 -30.46 -27.62
CA PRO A 365 -8.12 -31.75 -27.29
C PRO A 365 -8.66 -32.49 -28.51
N GLN A 366 -8.34 -33.78 -28.61
CA GLN A 366 -8.73 -34.66 -29.71
C GLN A 366 -9.75 -35.71 -29.24
N TRP A 367 -10.54 -36.25 -30.18
CA TRP A 367 -11.47 -37.35 -29.92
C TRP A 367 -10.75 -38.70 -30.04
N TYR A 368 -10.96 -39.58 -29.06
CA TYR A 368 -10.47 -40.95 -29.06
C TYR A 368 -11.63 -41.93 -28.84
N SER A 369 -11.74 -42.93 -29.71
CA SER A 369 -12.71 -44.03 -29.58
C SER A 369 -12.35 -44.91 -28.39
N MET A 370 -13.34 -45.26 -27.57
CA MET A 370 -13.14 -46.05 -26.37
C MET A 370 -13.27 -47.55 -26.64
N GLU A 371 -12.41 -48.33 -26.00
CA GLU A 371 -12.45 -49.80 -26.01
C GLU A 371 -13.39 -50.28 -24.91
N ASP A 372 -14.38 -51.10 -25.28
CA ASP A 372 -15.26 -51.82 -24.37
C ASP A 372 -14.50 -52.95 -23.66
N ARG A 373 -15.09 -53.52 -22.60
CA ARG A 373 -14.57 -54.63 -21.78
C ARG A 373 -14.13 -55.87 -22.56
N LYS A 374 -14.55 -56.02 -23.82
CA LYS A 374 -14.14 -57.09 -24.76
C LYS A 374 -12.98 -56.72 -25.70
N GLY A 375 -12.36 -55.55 -25.55
CA GLY A 375 -11.33 -55.03 -26.46
C GLY A 375 -11.85 -54.58 -27.82
N GLN A 376 -13.17 -54.47 -27.99
CA GLN A 376 -13.78 -53.95 -29.21
C GLN A 376 -14.03 -52.44 -29.06
N ARG A 377 -13.76 -51.66 -30.10
CA ARG A 377 -14.03 -50.22 -30.11
C ARG A 377 -15.53 -49.98 -30.21
N GLY A 378 -16.12 -49.42 -29.16
CA GLY A 378 -17.54 -49.11 -29.11
C GLY A 378 -17.87 -47.81 -29.85
N GLY A 379 -19.17 -47.52 -29.99
CA GLY A 379 -19.66 -46.22 -30.51
C GLY A 379 -19.50 -45.04 -29.54
N ALA A 380 -18.67 -45.20 -28.50
CA ALA A 380 -18.44 -44.20 -27.46
C ALA A 380 -17.03 -43.62 -27.56
N GLU A 381 -16.90 -42.33 -27.36
CA GLU A 381 -15.65 -41.58 -27.52
C GLU A 381 -15.44 -40.58 -26.38
N VAL A 382 -14.19 -40.26 -26.08
CA VAL A 382 -13.79 -39.23 -25.13
C VAL A 382 -12.90 -38.19 -25.81
N MET A 383 -13.14 -36.91 -25.49
CA MET A 383 -12.34 -35.78 -25.93
C MET A 383 -11.34 -35.42 -24.83
N LEU A 384 -10.04 -35.54 -25.12
CA LEU A 384 -8.97 -35.30 -24.17
C LEU A 384 -7.66 -34.82 -24.82
N ALA A 385 -6.71 -34.37 -24.01
CA ALA A 385 -5.34 -34.06 -24.40
C ALA A 385 -4.35 -34.61 -23.34
N VAL A 386 -3.20 -35.13 -23.79
CA VAL A 386 -2.12 -35.62 -22.91
C VAL A 386 -0.80 -35.00 -23.34
N TRP A 387 -0.04 -34.43 -22.41
CA TRP A 387 1.28 -33.85 -22.68
C TRP A 387 2.17 -33.84 -21.43
N PHE A 388 3.48 -33.85 -21.62
CA PHE A 388 4.44 -33.49 -20.58
C PHE A 388 4.64 -31.98 -20.57
N GLY A 389 4.59 -31.35 -19.40
CA GLY A 389 4.88 -29.93 -19.23
C GLY A 389 5.60 -29.64 -17.91
N THR A 390 5.75 -28.35 -17.59
CA THR A 390 6.36 -27.88 -16.33
C THR A 390 5.31 -27.19 -15.44
N GLN A 391 5.71 -26.71 -14.26
CA GLN A 391 4.83 -25.85 -13.45
C GLN A 391 4.54 -24.46 -14.07
N ALA A 392 5.21 -24.12 -15.17
CA ALA A 392 4.97 -22.88 -15.91
C ALA A 392 3.82 -23.01 -16.93
N ASP A 393 3.31 -24.22 -17.16
CA ASP A 393 2.11 -24.43 -17.98
C ASP A 393 0.90 -23.72 -17.34
N GLU A 394 0.13 -23.00 -18.16
CA GLU A 394 -1.10 -22.30 -17.75
C GLU A 394 -2.08 -23.22 -16.99
N SER A 395 -2.09 -24.50 -17.36
CA SER A 395 -2.94 -25.54 -16.78
C SER A 395 -2.53 -25.95 -15.36
N PHE A 396 -1.33 -25.61 -14.89
CA PHE A 396 -0.78 -26.04 -13.60
C PHE A 396 -1.63 -25.60 -12.40
N ALA A 397 -2.16 -24.38 -12.46
CA ALA A 397 -2.94 -23.76 -11.38
C ALA A 397 -4.36 -24.36 -11.26
N GLU A 398 -4.98 -24.76 -12.37
CA GLU A 398 -6.34 -25.29 -12.38
C GLU A 398 -6.39 -26.81 -12.15
N ALA A 399 -5.31 -27.52 -12.49
CA ALA A 399 -5.23 -28.98 -12.46
C ALA A 399 -5.35 -29.60 -11.05
N TRP A 400 -5.94 -30.79 -11.00
CA TRP A 400 -5.82 -31.71 -9.87
C TRP A 400 -4.40 -32.27 -9.78
N HIS A 401 -3.79 -32.32 -8.59
CA HIS A 401 -2.43 -32.81 -8.42
C HIS A 401 -2.39 -34.17 -7.72
N SER A 402 -1.59 -35.12 -8.22
CA SER A 402 -1.46 -36.49 -7.69
C SER A 402 -1.15 -36.56 -6.19
N LYS A 403 -0.39 -35.59 -5.66
CA LYS A 403 -0.05 -35.49 -4.23
C LYS A 403 -1.21 -35.02 -3.34
N ALA A 404 -2.32 -34.55 -3.90
CA ALA A 404 -3.54 -34.19 -3.18
C ALA A 404 -4.63 -35.29 -3.24
N ALA A 405 -4.33 -36.48 -3.78
CA ALA A 405 -5.31 -37.54 -4.02
C ALA A 405 -6.03 -38.07 -2.75
N GLY A 406 -5.46 -37.85 -1.56
CA GLY A 406 -6.08 -38.24 -0.28
C GLY A 406 -7.22 -37.33 0.20
N VAL A 407 -7.55 -36.24 -0.53
CA VAL A 407 -8.67 -35.36 -0.22
C VAL A 407 -9.87 -35.70 -1.10
N HIS A 408 -10.99 -36.04 -0.47
CA HIS A 408 -12.21 -36.47 -1.15
C HIS A 408 -13.37 -35.52 -0.82
N GLY A 409 -14.09 -35.05 -1.84
CA GLY A 409 -15.31 -34.25 -1.68
C GLY A 409 -15.53 -33.24 -2.82
N ASN A 410 -16.79 -33.06 -3.24
CA ASN A 410 -17.17 -32.01 -4.19
C ASN A 410 -16.91 -30.63 -3.56
N GLY A 411 -15.85 -29.96 -4.02
CA GLY A 411 -15.39 -28.66 -3.50
C GLY A 411 -13.92 -28.65 -3.06
N ALA A 412 -13.32 -29.81 -2.78
CA ALA A 412 -11.95 -29.90 -2.24
C ALA A 412 -10.84 -29.35 -3.18
N LEU A 413 -11.03 -29.40 -4.50
CA LEU A 413 -10.09 -28.72 -5.42
C LEU A 413 -10.11 -27.21 -5.21
N GLY A 414 -11.28 -26.62 -4.94
CA GLY A 414 -11.44 -25.18 -4.77
C GLY A 414 -10.60 -24.62 -3.62
N SER A 415 -10.55 -25.31 -2.47
CA SER A 415 -9.75 -24.89 -1.32
C SER A 415 -8.23 -25.12 -1.47
N ILE A 416 -7.80 -25.93 -2.44
CA ILE A 416 -6.40 -26.38 -2.59
C ILE A 416 -5.63 -25.62 -3.69
N ARG A 417 -6.31 -25.01 -4.67
CA ARG A 417 -5.69 -24.29 -5.80
C ARG A 417 -4.78 -23.12 -5.37
N SER A 418 -3.76 -22.86 -6.20
CA SER A 418 -3.02 -21.59 -6.19
C SER A 418 -3.88 -20.49 -6.83
N GLN A 419 -3.77 -19.26 -6.34
CA GLN A 419 -4.64 -18.17 -6.77
C GLN A 419 -3.94 -16.80 -6.66
N VAL A 420 -4.18 -15.94 -7.66
CA VAL A 420 -3.80 -14.53 -7.62
C VAL A 420 -5.05 -13.70 -7.36
N TYR A 421 -4.99 -12.81 -6.37
CA TYR A 421 -6.08 -11.90 -6.02
C TYR A 421 -5.65 -10.46 -6.21
N VAL A 422 -6.57 -9.62 -6.67
CA VAL A 422 -6.37 -8.18 -6.75
C VAL A 422 -7.18 -7.52 -5.64
N ALA A 423 -6.49 -6.83 -4.73
CA ALA A 423 -7.13 -6.06 -3.67
C ALA A 423 -7.99 -4.92 -4.28
N PRO A 424 -9.16 -4.61 -3.69
CA PRO A 424 -9.99 -3.51 -4.15
C PRO A 424 -9.22 -2.19 -4.16
N LYS A 425 -9.52 -1.28 -5.11
CA LYS A 425 -9.00 0.08 -5.05
C LYS A 425 -9.76 0.83 -3.96
N LEU A 426 -9.11 1.05 -2.81
CA LEU A 426 -9.68 1.75 -1.68
C LEU A 426 -9.61 3.27 -1.86
N TRP A 427 -10.68 3.96 -1.50
CA TRP A 427 -10.81 5.42 -1.51
C TRP A 427 -11.20 5.91 -0.11
N TYR A 428 -10.80 7.13 0.24
CA TYR A 428 -11.40 7.83 1.39
C TYR A 428 -12.65 8.59 0.93
N LEU A 429 -13.79 8.28 1.53
CA LEU A 429 -15.03 9.03 1.36
C LEU A 429 -15.13 10.06 2.48
N ARG A 430 -15.02 11.35 2.13
CA ARG A 430 -15.21 12.49 3.03
C ARG A 430 -16.66 12.93 3.03
N VAL A 431 -17.20 13.12 4.23
CA VAL A 431 -18.54 13.62 4.50
C VAL A 431 -18.39 14.77 5.49
N SER A 432 -18.23 16.01 5.01
CA SER A 432 -18.30 17.19 5.86
C SER A 432 -19.76 17.47 6.16
N VAL A 433 -20.18 17.28 7.42
CA VAL A 433 -21.49 17.68 7.92
C VAL A 433 -21.39 19.12 8.40
N ILE A 434 -21.95 20.07 7.64
CA ILE A 434 -21.77 21.50 7.92
C ILE A 434 -22.85 21.97 8.91
N GLU A 435 -24.11 21.95 8.50
CA GLU A 435 -25.24 22.51 9.25
C GLU A 435 -26.56 21.86 8.80
N GLY A 436 -27.60 22.02 9.61
CA GLY A 436 -28.96 21.60 9.29
C GLY A 436 -29.95 22.77 9.30
N GLN A 437 -31.09 22.58 8.64
CA GLN A 437 -32.17 23.56 8.54
C GLN A 437 -33.53 22.89 8.75
N ASP A 438 -34.43 23.61 9.43
CA ASP A 438 -35.80 23.22 9.78
C ASP A 438 -35.90 21.92 10.61
N LEU A 439 -34.85 21.60 11.39
CA LEU A 439 -34.73 20.40 12.20
C LEU A 439 -35.43 20.53 13.56
N PHE A 440 -36.76 20.62 13.54
CA PHE A 440 -37.60 20.54 14.73
C PHE A 440 -37.71 19.09 15.23
N PRO A 441 -37.57 18.80 16.54
CA PRO A 441 -38.02 17.54 17.15
C PRO A 441 -39.50 17.25 16.87
N MET A 442 -39.95 16.00 17.00
CA MET A 442 -41.38 15.68 16.89
C MET A 442 -42.16 16.12 18.15
N ASP A 443 -43.43 16.48 17.98
CA ASP A 443 -44.31 16.78 19.11
C ASP A 443 -44.50 15.57 20.04
N LYS A 444 -44.31 15.78 21.35
CA LYS A 444 -45.34 15.51 22.38
C LYS A 444 -44.95 15.92 23.81
N GLY A 445 -45.92 16.52 24.51
CA GLY A 445 -46.04 16.43 25.96
C GLY A 445 -45.77 17.75 26.72
N PRO A 446 -46.57 18.08 27.76
CA PRO A 446 -46.41 19.31 28.56
C PRO A 446 -45.13 19.33 29.41
N PHE A 447 -44.39 18.22 29.48
CA PHE A 447 -43.12 18.10 30.21
C PHE A 447 -41.87 18.49 29.38
N ALA A 448 -42.03 18.89 28.11
CA ALA A 448 -40.91 19.24 27.22
C ALA A 448 -40.46 20.72 27.29
N ILE A 449 -41.10 21.54 28.12
CA ILE A 449 -40.83 22.99 28.22
C ILE A 449 -39.44 23.21 28.86
N GLY A 450 -38.47 23.61 28.04
CA GLY A 450 -37.10 23.95 28.48
C GLY A 450 -35.99 23.00 28.02
N ARG A 451 -36.31 21.90 27.31
CA ARG A 451 -35.28 21.00 26.76
C ARG A 451 -34.71 21.53 25.44
N PHE A 452 -33.40 21.76 25.39
CA PHE A 452 -32.68 21.94 24.12
C PHE A 452 -32.42 20.58 23.46
N PRO A 453 -32.63 20.42 22.14
CA PRO A 453 -32.39 19.15 21.45
C PRO A 453 -30.89 18.89 21.24
N GLU A 454 -30.45 17.66 21.48
CA GLU A 454 -29.07 17.21 21.32
C GLU A 454 -28.87 16.62 19.91
N LEU A 455 -29.03 17.46 18.88
CA LEU A 455 -29.00 17.03 17.49
C LEU A 455 -27.60 16.57 17.05
N PHE A 456 -27.48 15.34 16.58
CA PHE A 456 -26.26 14.80 15.95
C PHE A 456 -26.58 14.10 14.63
N VAL A 457 -25.57 13.93 13.77
CA VAL A 457 -25.70 13.21 12.51
C VAL A 457 -24.94 11.90 12.58
N ARG A 458 -25.64 10.80 12.34
CA ARG A 458 -25.07 9.48 12.16
C ARG A 458 -24.88 9.22 10.67
N ALA A 459 -23.68 8.82 10.30
CA ALA A 459 -23.32 8.42 8.95
C ALA A 459 -22.94 6.93 8.94
N GLN A 460 -23.46 6.18 7.97
CA GLN A 460 -23.18 4.77 7.78
C GLN A 460 -22.83 4.47 6.31
N VAL A 461 -21.80 3.65 6.10
CA VAL A 461 -21.39 3.15 4.79
C VAL A 461 -21.02 1.68 4.95
N GLY A 462 -21.84 0.78 4.38
CA GLY A 462 -21.74 -0.66 4.63
C GLY A 462 -21.82 -0.97 6.13
N SER A 463 -20.78 -1.61 6.67
CA SER A 463 -20.63 -1.92 8.11
C SER A 463 -20.00 -0.79 8.94
N GLN A 464 -19.49 0.28 8.33
CA GLN A 464 -18.85 1.38 9.04
C GLN A 464 -19.91 2.39 9.49
N ILE A 465 -19.92 2.73 10.77
CA ILE A 465 -20.82 3.74 11.35
C ILE A 465 -19.97 4.79 12.08
N MET A 466 -20.26 6.07 11.84
CA MET A 466 -19.71 7.21 12.58
C MET A 466 -20.86 8.13 13.01
N ARG A 467 -20.63 8.91 14.07
CA ARG A 467 -21.55 9.96 14.54
C ARG A 467 -20.77 11.25 14.72
N THR A 468 -21.36 12.39 14.36
CA THR A 468 -20.86 13.71 14.80
C THR A 468 -21.02 13.84 16.32
N ARG A 469 -20.40 14.86 16.89
CA ARG A 469 -20.81 15.36 18.21
C ARG A 469 -22.24 15.92 18.14
N PRO A 470 -22.96 16.00 19.27
CA PRO A 470 -24.14 16.86 19.39
C PRO A 470 -23.79 18.29 18.99
N ALA A 471 -24.73 18.98 18.34
CA ALA A 471 -24.54 20.35 17.91
C ALA A 471 -24.30 21.28 19.12
N PRO A 472 -23.24 22.12 19.12
CA PRO A 472 -23.10 23.16 20.14
C PRO A 472 -24.30 24.14 20.05
N VAL A 473 -24.88 24.47 21.20
CA VAL A 473 -25.92 25.50 21.29
C VAL A 473 -25.27 26.87 21.09
N VAL A 474 -25.57 27.52 19.96
CA VAL A 474 -25.02 28.84 19.59
C VAL A 474 -26.14 29.88 19.66
N SER A 475 -25.99 30.88 20.52
CA SER A 475 -27.03 31.90 20.81
C SER A 475 -27.45 32.76 19.61
N THR A 476 -26.68 32.77 18.53
CA THR A 476 -27.00 33.48 17.27
C THR A 476 -27.73 32.62 16.23
N ARG A 477 -28.06 31.36 16.55
CA ARG A 477 -28.81 30.43 15.69
C ARG A 477 -30.02 29.85 16.43
N GLY A 478 -31.09 29.56 15.68
CA GLY A 478 -32.25 28.88 16.25
C GLY A 478 -31.96 27.41 16.56
N PRO A 479 -32.64 26.78 17.55
CA PRO A 479 -32.39 25.39 17.94
C PRO A 479 -32.67 24.38 16.81
N ALA A 480 -33.54 24.73 15.85
CA ALA A 480 -33.81 23.94 14.64
C ALA A 480 -32.78 24.15 13.50
N SER A 481 -31.70 24.91 13.74
CA SER A 481 -30.63 25.23 12.77
C SER A 481 -29.22 24.88 13.27
N PRO A 482 -28.97 23.60 13.64
CA PRO A 482 -27.69 23.16 14.21
C PRO A 482 -26.50 23.38 13.26
N PHE A 483 -25.34 23.63 13.84
CA PHE A 483 -24.06 23.79 13.13
C PHE A 483 -23.04 22.81 13.71
N TRP A 484 -22.55 21.87 12.89
CA TRP A 484 -21.57 20.86 13.32
C TRP A 484 -20.18 21.17 12.76
N ASN A 485 -20.09 21.37 11.44
CA ASN A 485 -18.84 21.53 10.69
C ASN A 485 -17.77 20.47 11.03
N GLU A 486 -18.19 19.20 11.06
CA GLU A 486 -17.32 18.04 11.32
C GLU A 486 -17.11 17.18 10.05
N ASP A 487 -15.85 16.77 9.81
CA ASP A 487 -15.47 15.84 8.74
C ASP A 487 -15.55 14.39 9.25
N LEU A 488 -16.50 13.61 8.74
CA LEU A 488 -16.53 12.16 8.87
C LEU A 488 -15.80 11.54 7.66
N MET A 489 -14.98 10.51 7.89
CA MET A 489 -14.13 9.89 6.87
C MET A 489 -14.27 8.37 6.91
N PHE A 490 -14.64 7.78 5.79
CA PHE A 490 -14.88 6.34 5.61
C PHE A 490 -13.92 5.75 4.59
N VAL A 491 -13.71 4.42 4.63
CA VAL A 491 -13.00 3.69 3.56
C VAL A 491 -14.00 2.97 2.68
N VAL A 492 -13.96 3.22 1.37
CA VAL A 492 -14.85 2.57 0.38
C VAL A 492 -14.05 1.92 -0.74
N ALA A 493 -14.54 0.80 -1.25
CA ALA A 493 -13.90 0.03 -2.32
C ALA A 493 -14.51 0.35 -3.69
N GLU A 494 -13.69 0.53 -4.72
CA GLU A 494 -14.14 0.45 -6.12
C GLU A 494 -14.13 -1.02 -6.57
N PRO A 495 -15.23 -1.57 -7.16
CA PRO A 495 -16.47 -0.89 -7.55
C PRO A 495 -17.37 -0.49 -6.38
N PHE A 496 -17.96 0.70 -6.48
CA PHE A 496 -18.77 1.33 -5.43
C PHE A 496 -20.19 0.76 -5.39
N GLU A 497 -20.35 -0.39 -4.73
CA GLU A 497 -21.64 -1.04 -4.44
C GLU A 497 -22.38 -0.38 -3.25
N ASP A 498 -21.65 0.29 -2.35
CA ASP A 498 -22.20 0.84 -1.11
C ASP A 498 -23.04 2.12 -1.29
N PHE A 499 -23.94 2.34 -0.34
CA PHE A 499 -24.68 3.59 -0.17
C PHE A 499 -24.24 4.30 1.12
N LEU A 500 -24.06 5.61 1.04
CA LEU A 500 -23.93 6.48 2.20
C LEU A 500 -25.33 6.74 2.76
N VAL A 501 -25.61 6.22 3.95
CA VAL A 501 -26.82 6.48 4.72
C VAL A 501 -26.51 7.51 5.79
N LEU A 502 -27.27 8.60 5.83
CA LEU A 502 -27.19 9.64 6.84
C LEU A 502 -28.51 9.72 7.59
N SER A 503 -28.49 9.66 8.92
CA SER A 503 -29.64 9.97 9.78
C SER A 503 -29.31 11.15 10.68
N VAL A 504 -30.25 12.10 10.79
CA VAL A 504 -30.24 13.13 11.82
C VAL A 504 -31.03 12.60 13.01
N GLU A 505 -30.36 12.46 14.14
CA GLU A 505 -30.87 11.83 15.35
C GLU A 505 -30.82 12.87 16.50
N ASP A 506 -31.92 13.05 17.23
CA ASP A 506 -31.94 13.78 18.52
C ASP A 506 -31.74 12.78 19.64
N ARG A 507 -30.79 13.03 20.55
CA ARG A 507 -30.61 12.16 21.72
C ARG A 507 -31.77 12.35 22.68
N VAL A 508 -32.45 11.27 23.07
CA VAL A 508 -33.52 11.31 24.07
C VAL A 508 -33.14 10.40 25.24
N SER A 509 -32.79 10.99 26.39
CA SER A 509 -32.53 10.24 27.62
C SER A 509 -33.80 10.21 28.49
N PRO A 510 -34.28 9.05 29.00
CA PRO A 510 -33.75 7.69 28.85
C PRO A 510 -34.55 6.85 27.83
N GLY A 511 -34.25 6.97 26.54
CA GLY A 511 -34.92 6.23 25.46
C GLY A 511 -34.02 6.00 24.24
N PRO A 512 -34.57 5.47 23.13
CA PRO A 512 -33.87 5.42 21.85
C PRO A 512 -33.74 6.83 21.24
N ASP A 513 -32.63 7.09 20.53
CA ASP A 513 -32.41 8.34 19.79
C ASP A 513 -33.53 8.57 18.73
N GLU A 514 -34.12 9.77 18.66
CA GLU A 514 -35.25 10.08 17.78
C GLU A 514 -34.82 10.45 16.36
N LEU A 515 -35.35 9.76 15.34
CA LEU A 515 -35.02 10.01 13.94
C LEU A 515 -35.78 11.23 13.37
N LEU A 516 -35.09 12.35 13.19
CA LEU A 516 -35.67 13.56 12.57
C LEU A 516 -35.69 13.51 11.04
N GLY A 517 -34.78 12.75 10.42
CA GLY A 517 -34.78 12.58 8.96
C GLY A 517 -33.62 11.73 8.48
N ARG A 518 -33.78 11.14 7.29
CA ARG A 518 -32.80 10.23 6.66
C ARG A 518 -32.48 10.68 5.24
N LEU A 519 -31.24 10.48 4.81
CA LEU A 519 -30.76 10.68 3.44
C LEU A 519 -30.00 9.42 3.01
N VAL A 520 -30.13 9.04 1.75
CA VAL A 520 -29.38 7.93 1.14
C VAL A 520 -28.76 8.41 -0.17
N VAL A 521 -27.45 8.31 -0.29
CA VAL A 521 -26.68 8.71 -1.48
C VAL A 521 -25.87 7.50 -1.98
N PRO A 522 -26.01 7.07 -3.24
CA PRO A 522 -25.13 6.04 -3.82
C PRO A 522 -23.69 6.54 -3.82
N VAL A 523 -22.73 5.76 -3.30
CA VAL A 523 -21.31 6.21 -3.24
C VAL A 523 -20.75 6.44 -4.65
N SER A 524 -21.24 5.69 -5.64
CA SER A 524 -20.94 5.86 -7.07
C SER A 524 -21.32 7.24 -7.64
N ALA A 525 -22.25 7.97 -7.03
CA ALA A 525 -22.70 9.30 -7.48
C ALA A 525 -21.90 10.46 -6.87
N ILE A 526 -20.91 10.18 -6.00
CA ILE A 526 -20.14 11.20 -5.28
C ILE A 526 -18.93 11.67 -6.11
N GLU A 527 -18.64 12.97 -6.06
CA GLU A 527 -17.60 13.61 -6.88
C GLU A 527 -16.18 13.11 -6.50
N ARG A 528 -15.38 12.72 -7.51
CA ARG A 528 -14.00 12.22 -7.34
C ARG A 528 -13.01 13.38 -7.26
N ARG A 529 -12.33 13.52 -6.12
CA ARG A 529 -11.41 14.62 -5.78
C ARG A 529 -9.94 14.18 -5.90
N TRP A 530 -9.21 14.83 -6.82
CA TRP A 530 -7.80 14.52 -7.13
C TRP A 530 -6.79 15.44 -6.43
N ASP A 531 -7.16 16.72 -6.29
CA ASP A 531 -6.36 17.81 -5.70
C ASP A 531 -6.98 18.29 -4.37
N TRP A 532 -6.20 19.03 -3.57
CA TRP A 532 -6.67 19.78 -2.39
C TRP A 532 -7.58 20.99 -2.73
N ARG A 533 -8.21 21.03 -3.92
CA ARG A 533 -9.21 22.06 -4.27
C ARG A 533 -10.45 21.88 -3.36
N PRO A 534 -11.14 22.95 -2.94
CA PRO A 534 -12.36 22.83 -2.14
C PRO A 534 -13.50 22.28 -3.00
N VAL A 535 -14.21 21.27 -2.48
CA VAL A 535 -15.38 20.67 -3.16
C VAL A 535 -16.63 21.47 -2.84
N VAL A 536 -17.54 21.61 -3.82
CA VAL A 536 -18.79 22.37 -3.70
C VAL A 536 -19.71 21.69 -2.68
N SER A 537 -20.07 22.41 -1.60
CA SER A 537 -21.09 21.95 -0.67
C SER A 537 -22.49 22.19 -1.23
N ARG A 538 -23.44 21.32 -0.89
CA ARG A 538 -24.81 21.31 -1.42
C ARG A 538 -25.80 21.02 -0.31
N TRP A 539 -27.02 21.56 -0.44
CA TRP A 539 -28.13 21.22 0.45
C TRP A 539 -28.84 19.97 -0.06
N PHE A 540 -29.07 19.02 0.84
CA PHE A 540 -29.80 17.78 0.59
C PHE A 540 -31.09 17.79 1.42
N GLY A 541 -32.20 17.34 0.83
CA GLY A 541 -33.43 17.08 1.58
C GLY A 541 -33.28 15.84 2.47
N LEU A 542 -34.07 15.80 3.55
CA LEU A 542 -34.15 14.66 4.45
C LEU A 542 -35.54 14.00 4.33
N ASP A 543 -35.57 12.73 3.98
CA ASP A 543 -36.77 11.92 3.91
C ASP A 543 -37.26 11.54 5.31
N ARG A 544 -38.59 11.53 5.50
CA ARG A 544 -39.24 11.09 6.73
C ARG A 544 -39.45 9.58 6.66
N GLY A 545 -38.67 8.81 7.42
CA GLY A 545 -38.59 7.35 7.31
C GLY A 545 -39.82 6.57 7.80
N THR A 546 -40.95 6.66 7.09
CA THR A 546 -42.07 5.72 7.24
C THR A 546 -41.69 4.37 6.64
N ALA A 547 -41.72 3.31 7.43
CA ALA A 547 -41.41 1.96 6.97
C ALA A 547 -42.55 1.37 6.12
N GLY A 548 -42.21 0.73 5.00
CA GLY A 548 -43.08 -0.19 4.26
C GLY A 548 -44.29 0.44 3.55
N GLY A 549 -44.10 1.01 2.36
CA GLY A 549 -45.22 1.38 1.50
C GLY A 549 -44.79 1.93 0.13
N ASN A 550 -45.30 1.33 -0.95
CA ASN A 550 -45.24 1.94 -2.28
C ASN A 550 -46.18 3.16 -2.31
N VAL A 551 -45.62 4.36 -2.40
CA VAL A 551 -46.38 5.59 -2.69
C VAL A 551 -45.68 6.30 -3.85
N ALA A 552 -46.44 6.57 -4.92
CA ALA A 552 -45.91 7.17 -6.13
C ALA A 552 -45.44 8.61 -5.91
N ALA A 553 -44.52 9.05 -6.77
CA ALA A 553 -44.06 10.44 -6.82
C ALA A 553 -45.19 11.36 -7.33
N ASN A 554 -46.03 11.85 -6.41
CA ASN A 554 -46.75 13.13 -6.52
C ASN A 554 -47.47 13.45 -5.20
N ASN A 555 -46.86 14.29 -4.35
CA ASN A 555 -47.66 15.23 -3.55
C ASN A 555 -46.89 16.49 -3.18
N VAL A 556 -47.56 17.63 -3.37
CA VAL A 556 -47.00 18.98 -3.34
C VAL A 556 -46.53 19.41 -1.95
N HIS A 557 -45.48 20.25 -1.94
CA HIS A 557 -45.06 21.12 -0.84
C HIS A 557 -46.09 21.32 0.30
N ARG A 558 -45.72 20.89 1.50
CA ARG A 558 -46.08 21.57 2.75
C ARG A 558 -44.80 22.12 3.39
N PHE A 559 -44.92 23.20 4.14
CA PHE A 559 -43.79 24.04 4.55
C PHE A 559 -42.87 23.33 5.58
N GLY A 560 -41.59 23.72 5.63
CA GLY A 560 -40.57 23.13 6.51
C GLY A 560 -39.82 21.95 5.86
N SER A 561 -39.05 22.22 4.80
CA SER A 561 -38.25 21.20 4.12
C SER A 561 -36.97 20.94 4.92
N ARG A 562 -37.05 19.99 5.88
CA ARG A 562 -35.89 19.48 6.65
C ARG A 562 -34.72 19.18 5.71
N ARG A 563 -33.59 19.86 5.92
CA ARG A 563 -32.42 19.80 5.03
C ARG A 563 -31.12 19.74 5.81
N VAL A 564 -30.09 19.19 5.17
CA VAL A 564 -28.72 19.15 5.67
C VAL A 564 -27.75 19.67 4.61
N HIS A 565 -26.81 20.52 5.03
CA HIS A 565 -25.76 21.08 4.20
C HIS A 565 -24.52 20.20 4.30
N LEU A 566 -24.14 19.57 3.18
CA LEU A 566 -23.06 18.58 3.14
C LEU A 566 -22.03 18.94 2.07
N ARG A 567 -20.77 18.55 2.32
CA ARG A 567 -19.75 18.39 1.27
C ARG A 567 -19.37 16.91 1.22
N LEU A 568 -19.56 16.29 0.07
CA LEU A 568 -19.27 14.87 -0.17
C LEU A 568 -18.14 14.76 -1.21
N SER A 569 -17.09 14.01 -0.93
CA SER A 569 -16.02 13.76 -1.91
C SER A 569 -15.33 12.41 -1.76
N LEU A 570 -14.96 11.82 -2.89
CA LEU A 570 -14.11 10.64 -2.96
C LEU A 570 -12.65 11.08 -3.18
N ASP A 571 -11.88 11.14 -2.10
CA ASP A 571 -10.55 11.76 -2.02
C ASP A 571 -9.44 10.82 -2.56
N GLY A 572 -9.39 10.65 -3.88
CA GLY A 572 -8.43 9.79 -4.59
C GLY A 572 -6.98 10.29 -4.66
N GLY A 573 -6.75 11.55 -4.24
CA GLY A 573 -5.40 12.14 -4.13
C GLY A 573 -4.57 11.64 -2.94
N TYR A 574 -5.17 10.88 -2.02
CA TYR A 574 -4.45 10.12 -0.99
C TYR A 574 -4.00 8.74 -1.51
N HIS A 575 -3.05 8.15 -0.81
CA HIS A 575 -2.90 6.69 -0.75
C HIS A 575 -3.69 6.21 0.47
N VAL A 576 -4.58 5.22 0.30
CA VAL A 576 -5.35 4.64 1.41
C VAL A 576 -4.55 3.51 2.04
N LEU A 577 -4.10 3.74 3.28
CA LEU A 577 -3.28 2.79 4.04
C LEU A 577 -4.10 1.60 4.54
N ASP A 578 -3.86 0.41 3.98
CA ASP A 578 -4.22 -0.88 4.58
C ASP A 578 -3.09 -1.43 5.47
N GLU A 579 -1.85 -1.09 5.13
CA GLU A 579 -0.62 -1.45 5.84
C GLU A 579 -0.15 -0.39 6.85
N ALA A 580 0.77 -0.78 7.74
CA ALA A 580 1.61 0.18 8.47
C ALA A 580 2.67 0.79 7.54
N THR A 581 2.85 2.12 7.59
CA THR A 581 3.78 2.86 6.71
C THR A 581 5.25 2.45 6.82
N ALA A 582 5.65 1.74 7.88
CA ALA A 582 6.98 1.17 8.03
C ALA A 582 7.22 -0.03 7.09
N TYR A 583 6.21 -0.90 6.91
CA TYR A 583 6.32 -2.19 6.21
C TYR A 583 5.50 -2.22 4.92
N SER A 584 5.18 -1.06 4.38
CA SER A 584 4.25 -0.93 3.26
C SER A 584 4.85 -1.37 1.92
N SER A 585 4.02 -1.99 1.09
CA SER A 585 4.37 -2.57 -0.20
C SER A 585 3.95 -1.72 -1.40
N ASP A 586 3.02 -0.77 -1.23
CA ASP A 586 2.71 0.29 -2.21
C ASP A 586 2.41 1.62 -1.50
N LEU A 587 2.81 2.72 -2.13
CA LEU A 587 2.64 4.11 -1.65
C LEU A 587 2.08 5.02 -2.77
N GLN A 588 1.59 4.45 -3.87
CA GLN A 588 0.93 5.19 -4.94
C GLN A 588 -0.45 5.73 -4.50
N PRO A 589 -0.89 6.86 -5.06
CA PRO A 589 -2.25 7.33 -4.84
C PRO A 589 -3.28 6.36 -5.46
N THR A 590 -4.49 6.36 -4.89
CA THR A 590 -5.62 5.59 -5.41
C THR A 590 -5.94 5.97 -6.86
N ALA A 591 -5.88 7.26 -7.17
CA ALA A 591 -6.07 7.80 -8.51
C ALA A 591 -4.99 7.31 -9.51
N LYS A 592 -5.40 6.54 -10.54
CA LYS A 592 -4.51 6.09 -11.64
C LYS A 592 -3.74 7.26 -12.27
N GLN A 593 -4.40 8.40 -12.47
CA GLN A 593 -3.88 9.62 -13.09
C GLN A 593 -2.71 10.27 -12.32
N LEU A 594 -2.56 9.95 -11.03
CA LEU A 594 -1.51 10.49 -10.16
C LEU A 594 -0.41 9.46 -9.86
N ARG A 595 -0.47 8.25 -10.43
CA ARG A 595 0.54 7.20 -10.24
C ARG A 595 1.84 7.55 -10.97
N LYS A 596 2.95 7.18 -10.33
CA LYS A 596 4.31 7.24 -10.90
C LYS A 596 4.49 6.01 -11.82
N PRO A 597 5.34 6.07 -12.88
CA PRO A 597 5.79 4.86 -13.57
C PRO A 597 6.56 3.95 -12.60
N HIS A 598 6.62 2.64 -12.90
CA HIS A 598 7.44 1.71 -12.12
C HIS A 598 8.94 2.02 -12.26
N VAL A 599 9.70 1.60 -11.25
CA VAL A 599 11.15 1.73 -11.13
C VAL A 599 11.86 0.42 -11.47
N GLY A 600 11.18 -0.72 -11.29
CA GLY A 600 11.73 -2.05 -11.51
C GLY A 600 10.68 -3.15 -11.35
N VAL A 601 11.13 -4.40 -11.33
CA VAL A 601 10.31 -5.60 -11.14
C VAL A 601 10.82 -6.34 -9.91
N LEU A 602 9.90 -6.79 -9.06
CA LEU A 602 10.15 -7.73 -7.98
C LEU A 602 9.72 -9.12 -8.45
N GLU A 603 10.54 -10.11 -8.14
CA GLU A 603 10.31 -11.50 -8.48
C GLU A 603 10.55 -12.39 -7.25
N LEU A 604 9.65 -13.34 -7.03
CA LEU A 604 9.67 -14.28 -5.91
C LEU A 604 9.46 -15.70 -6.44
N GLY A 605 10.45 -16.57 -6.23
CA GLY A 605 10.27 -18.01 -6.27
C GLY A 605 9.96 -18.52 -4.87
N VAL A 606 8.76 -19.07 -4.67
CA VAL A 606 8.36 -19.77 -3.43
C VAL A 606 8.71 -21.24 -3.61
N LEU A 607 9.86 -21.66 -3.10
CA LEU A 607 10.41 -23.00 -3.36
C LEU A 607 9.71 -24.06 -2.52
N GLY A 608 9.67 -23.87 -1.21
CA GLY A 608 9.17 -24.85 -0.25
C GLY A 608 9.36 -24.43 1.19
N ALA A 609 8.92 -25.27 2.13
CA ALA A 609 9.30 -25.17 3.54
C ALA A 609 9.82 -26.52 4.04
N THR A 610 10.60 -26.51 5.12
CA THR A 610 11.19 -27.71 5.73
C THR A 610 11.08 -27.67 7.24
N GLY A 611 10.74 -28.81 7.84
CA GLY A 611 10.63 -28.95 9.29
C GLY A 611 9.48 -28.14 9.86
N LEU A 612 8.35 -28.07 9.15
CA LEU A 612 7.15 -27.44 9.70
C LEU A 612 6.69 -28.18 10.95
N MET A 613 6.25 -27.44 11.97
CA MET A 613 5.57 -28.07 13.11
C MET A 613 4.20 -28.65 12.67
N PRO A 614 3.83 -29.86 13.12
CA PRO A 614 2.50 -30.42 12.89
C PRO A 614 1.42 -29.53 13.51
N MET A 615 0.41 -29.16 12.72
CA MET A 615 -0.74 -28.37 13.18
C MET A 615 -1.98 -29.22 13.44
N LYS A 616 -2.06 -30.41 12.84
CA LYS A 616 -3.20 -31.33 12.93
C LYS A 616 -2.77 -32.69 13.48
N SER A 617 -3.51 -33.20 14.46
CA SER A 617 -3.46 -34.62 14.81
C SER A 617 -4.60 -35.34 14.11
N ARG A 618 -4.34 -36.50 13.50
CA ARG A 618 -5.33 -37.30 12.78
C ARG A 618 -5.29 -38.72 13.32
N ASP A 619 -6.42 -39.23 13.80
CA ASP A 619 -6.42 -40.55 14.46
C ASP A 619 -5.89 -41.65 13.52
N GLY A 620 -4.88 -42.38 13.98
CA GLY A 620 -4.19 -43.41 13.19
C GLY A 620 -3.22 -42.92 12.10
N ARG A 621 -3.06 -41.60 11.88
CA ARG A 621 -2.03 -41.03 10.99
C ARG A 621 -1.24 -39.94 11.73
N GLY A 622 0.05 -40.19 11.95
CA GLY A 622 0.95 -39.29 12.71
C GLY A 622 0.88 -37.84 12.23
N ALA A 623 0.98 -36.91 13.18
CA ALA A 623 0.55 -35.51 13.02
C ALA A 623 1.08 -34.80 11.77
N THR A 624 0.20 -34.04 11.10
CA THR A 624 0.41 -33.45 9.78
C THR A 624 0.11 -31.95 9.73
N THR A 625 0.36 -31.33 8.57
CA THR A 625 0.10 -29.92 8.26
C THR A 625 -0.27 -29.80 6.78
N ASP A 626 -1.28 -29.00 6.46
CA ASP A 626 -1.77 -28.76 5.09
C ASP A 626 -1.33 -27.37 4.63
N ALA A 627 -0.03 -27.24 4.36
CA ALA A 627 0.63 -25.93 4.27
C ALA A 627 0.36 -25.20 2.94
N TYR A 628 0.19 -23.88 3.02
CA TYR A 628 0.25 -22.96 1.88
C TYR A 628 0.92 -21.63 2.26
N CYS A 629 1.41 -20.89 1.26
CA CYS A 629 2.00 -19.56 1.44
C CYS A 629 1.06 -18.46 0.92
N VAL A 630 1.12 -17.28 1.53
CA VAL A 630 0.51 -16.04 1.00
C VAL A 630 1.58 -14.96 0.85
N ALA A 631 1.76 -14.43 -0.35
CA ALA A 631 2.64 -13.30 -0.64
C ALA A 631 1.80 -12.04 -0.91
N LYS A 632 2.16 -10.92 -0.29
CA LYS A 632 1.49 -9.62 -0.45
C LYS A 632 2.48 -8.56 -0.90
N TYR A 633 2.27 -8.02 -2.09
CA TYR A 633 3.00 -6.83 -2.56
C TYR A 633 2.12 -5.94 -3.44
N GLY A 634 1.97 -4.69 -2.99
CA GLY A 634 1.04 -3.71 -3.54
C GLY A 634 -0.40 -4.21 -3.54
N GLN A 635 -1.09 -4.01 -4.65
CA GLN A 635 -2.48 -4.45 -4.81
C GLN A 635 -2.62 -5.94 -5.18
N LYS A 636 -1.52 -6.66 -5.43
CA LYS A 636 -1.53 -8.07 -5.86
C LYS A 636 -1.17 -8.98 -4.68
N TRP A 637 -2.17 -9.73 -4.22
CA TRP A 637 -2.03 -10.82 -3.26
C TRP A 637 -1.94 -12.15 -4.01
N ILE A 638 -1.20 -13.10 -3.46
CA ILE A 638 -0.97 -14.39 -4.09
C ILE A 638 -1.01 -15.48 -3.03
N ARG A 639 -1.71 -16.58 -3.32
CA ARG A 639 -1.78 -17.80 -2.50
C ARG A 639 -1.18 -18.95 -3.30
N THR A 640 -0.18 -19.63 -2.74
CA THR A 640 0.33 -20.87 -3.36
C THR A 640 -0.63 -22.02 -3.14
N ARG A 641 -0.48 -23.11 -3.90
CA ARG A 641 -1.34 -24.28 -3.72
C ARG A 641 -1.17 -24.89 -2.33
N THR A 642 -2.24 -25.46 -1.77
CA THR A 642 -2.14 -26.23 -0.52
C THR A 642 -1.42 -27.56 -0.77
N LEU A 643 -0.44 -27.87 0.07
CA LEU A 643 0.27 -29.15 0.06
C LEU A 643 -0.10 -29.93 1.32
N VAL A 644 -0.90 -30.97 1.08
CA VAL A 644 -1.63 -31.74 2.09
C VAL A 644 -0.74 -32.80 2.74
N ASP A 645 -0.99 -33.07 4.02
CA ASP A 645 -0.32 -34.07 4.85
C ASP A 645 1.24 -33.97 4.78
N SER A 646 1.82 -32.75 4.80
CA SER A 646 3.27 -32.54 4.56
C SER A 646 3.95 -31.51 5.48
N LEU A 647 5.00 -31.97 6.19
CA LEU A 647 5.90 -31.12 7.00
C LEU A 647 7.10 -30.56 6.20
N CYS A 648 7.20 -30.90 4.92
CA CYS A 648 8.25 -30.48 3.98
C CYS A 648 7.69 -30.08 2.60
N PRO A 649 6.70 -29.17 2.54
CA PRO A 649 6.02 -28.80 1.29
C PRO A 649 6.99 -28.20 0.26
N ARG A 650 6.83 -28.59 -1.02
CA ARG A 650 7.57 -28.03 -2.17
C ARG A 650 6.59 -27.42 -3.16
N TRP A 651 6.51 -26.10 -3.21
CA TRP A 651 5.62 -25.34 -4.10
C TRP A 651 6.26 -25.14 -5.48
N ASN A 652 7.51 -24.63 -5.52
CA ASN A 652 8.23 -24.22 -6.72
C ASN A 652 7.45 -23.26 -7.64
N GLU A 653 6.65 -22.36 -7.05
CA GLU A 653 5.81 -21.37 -7.75
C GLU A 653 6.52 -20.01 -7.87
N GLN A 654 6.57 -19.41 -9.06
CA GLN A 654 7.23 -18.11 -9.31
C GLN A 654 6.23 -17.01 -9.65
N TYR A 655 6.46 -15.82 -9.09
CA TYR A 655 5.58 -14.66 -9.23
C TYR A 655 6.33 -13.34 -9.38
N THR A 656 5.71 -12.40 -10.10
CA THR A 656 6.29 -11.08 -10.43
C THR A 656 5.36 -9.92 -10.06
N TRP A 657 5.93 -8.74 -9.77
CA TRP A 657 5.22 -7.49 -9.46
C TRP A 657 5.98 -6.26 -9.98
N GLU A 658 5.25 -5.22 -10.38
CA GLU A 658 5.82 -3.88 -10.65
C GLU A 658 6.18 -3.16 -9.35
N VAL A 659 7.42 -2.69 -9.24
CA VAL A 659 7.93 -1.94 -8.08
C VAL A 659 7.92 -0.45 -8.38
N PHE A 660 7.06 0.32 -7.72
CA PHE A 660 6.98 1.78 -7.90
C PHE A 660 7.93 2.57 -6.98
N ASP A 661 8.49 1.92 -5.96
CA ASP A 661 9.34 2.57 -4.96
C ASP A 661 10.29 1.54 -4.30
N PRO A 662 11.62 1.72 -4.37
CA PRO A 662 12.58 0.72 -3.87
C PRO A 662 12.52 0.55 -2.34
N CYS A 663 11.93 1.49 -1.60
CA CYS A 663 11.89 1.44 -0.14
C CYS A 663 10.78 0.53 0.41
N THR A 664 9.91 0.00 -0.45
CA THR A 664 8.83 -0.93 -0.11
C THR A 664 9.30 -2.28 0.48
N VAL A 665 8.37 -3.00 1.10
CA VAL A 665 8.59 -4.32 1.71
C VAL A 665 7.63 -5.34 1.09
N ILE A 666 8.10 -6.54 0.76
CA ILE A 666 7.23 -7.70 0.51
C ILE A 666 7.06 -8.49 1.80
N THR A 667 5.82 -8.90 2.10
CA THR A 667 5.51 -9.83 3.20
C THR A 667 5.08 -11.17 2.63
N VAL A 668 5.63 -12.26 3.15
CA VAL A 668 5.28 -13.64 2.80
C VAL A 668 4.94 -14.41 4.08
N GLY A 669 3.69 -14.85 4.22
CA GLY A 669 3.21 -15.67 5.33
C GLY A 669 3.04 -17.13 4.92
N VAL A 670 3.03 -18.03 5.92
CA VAL A 670 2.74 -19.47 5.74
C VAL A 670 1.63 -19.86 6.71
N PHE A 671 0.70 -20.68 6.24
CA PHE A 671 -0.56 -21.02 6.91
C PHE A 671 -0.88 -22.51 6.72
N ASP A 672 -1.61 -23.08 7.66
CA ASP A 672 -2.20 -24.43 7.59
C ASP A 672 -3.69 -24.33 7.22
N ASN A 673 -4.06 -24.97 6.12
CA ASN A 673 -5.39 -24.90 5.52
C ASN A 673 -6.38 -25.76 6.30
N CYS A 674 -7.13 -25.16 7.23
CA CYS A 674 -8.10 -25.85 8.07
C CYS A 674 -9.39 -26.23 7.32
N HIS A 675 -9.58 -25.73 6.09
CA HIS A 675 -10.65 -26.18 5.19
C HIS A 675 -10.33 -27.49 4.46
N VAL A 676 -9.12 -28.04 4.62
CA VAL A 676 -8.77 -29.41 4.20
C VAL A 676 -8.90 -30.34 5.40
N GLY A 677 -9.88 -31.25 5.33
CA GLY A 677 -10.21 -32.19 6.39
C GLY A 677 -11.73 -32.32 6.57
N ASN A 678 -12.22 -33.54 6.76
CA ASN A 678 -13.65 -33.78 6.98
C ASN A 678 -13.99 -33.62 8.47
N THR A 679 -13.97 -32.38 8.96
CA THR A 679 -14.27 -32.03 10.37
C THR A 679 -15.78 -32.11 10.63
N SER A 680 -16.35 -33.30 10.50
CA SER A 680 -17.77 -33.61 10.74
C SER A 680 -18.10 -33.68 12.24
N GLY A 681 -17.66 -32.67 13.00
CA GLY A 681 -17.64 -32.68 14.46
C GLY A 681 -17.88 -31.29 15.08
N SER A 682 -19.15 -30.91 15.20
CA SER A 682 -19.68 -29.95 16.18
C SER A 682 -18.83 -28.72 16.54
N THR A 683 -18.81 -27.69 15.69
CA THR A 683 -18.71 -26.30 16.17
C THR A 683 -19.50 -25.36 15.26
N THR A 684 -20.27 -24.43 15.85
CA THR A 684 -20.94 -23.33 15.13
C THR A 684 -20.01 -22.14 14.84
N MET A 685 -18.70 -22.34 14.97
CA MET A 685 -17.67 -21.36 14.65
C MET A 685 -17.20 -21.55 13.21
N ALA A 686 -16.99 -20.45 12.49
CA ALA A 686 -16.38 -20.50 11.18
C ALA A 686 -14.96 -21.08 11.28
N VAL A 687 -14.64 -22.02 10.37
CA VAL A 687 -13.28 -22.55 10.18
C VAL A 687 -12.35 -21.38 9.85
N ARG A 688 -11.16 -21.37 10.47
CA ARG A 688 -10.10 -20.37 10.31
C ARG A 688 -8.79 -21.08 10.04
N ASP A 689 -7.94 -20.51 9.19
CA ASP A 689 -6.63 -21.09 8.90
C ASP A 689 -5.61 -20.75 10.01
N ASN A 690 -4.85 -21.76 10.44
CA ASN A 690 -3.82 -21.58 11.46
C ASN A 690 -2.59 -20.89 10.85
N CYS A 691 -2.13 -19.82 11.48
CA CYS A 691 -0.90 -19.15 11.07
C CYS A 691 0.33 -19.99 11.47
N ILE A 692 1.33 -20.13 10.59
CA ILE A 692 2.60 -20.81 10.88
C ILE A 692 3.72 -19.80 11.10
N GLY A 693 3.77 -18.72 10.31
CA GLY A 693 4.77 -17.67 10.46
C GLY A 693 4.77 -16.67 9.29
N LYS A 694 5.60 -15.63 9.35
CA LYS A 694 5.80 -14.69 8.24
C LYS A 694 7.21 -14.12 8.15
N VAL A 695 7.59 -13.75 6.93
CA VAL A 695 8.88 -13.21 6.52
C VAL A 695 8.65 -11.83 5.88
N ARG A 696 9.58 -10.89 6.09
CA ARG A 696 9.56 -9.54 5.51
C ARG A 696 10.90 -9.20 4.87
N ILE A 697 10.85 -8.67 3.65
CA ILE A 697 12.05 -8.33 2.88
C ILE A 697 11.89 -6.93 2.28
N ARG A 698 12.71 -5.97 2.72
CA ARG A 698 12.71 -4.59 2.20
C ARG A 698 13.57 -4.51 0.94
N LEU A 699 12.99 -4.08 -0.18
CA LEU A 699 13.64 -4.17 -1.51
C LEU A 699 14.90 -3.30 -1.64
N SER A 700 15.02 -2.22 -0.86
CA SER A 700 16.21 -1.37 -0.84
C SER A 700 17.42 -1.99 -0.14
N THR A 701 17.25 -3.13 0.53
CA THR A 701 18.34 -3.91 1.13
C THR A 701 18.90 -4.98 0.19
N LEU A 702 18.30 -5.17 -0.98
CA LEU A 702 18.75 -6.11 -2.01
C LEU A 702 19.70 -5.40 -3.00
N GLU A 703 20.74 -6.08 -3.45
CA GLU A 703 21.53 -5.68 -4.62
C GLU A 703 20.68 -5.89 -5.90
N THR A 704 20.80 -5.00 -6.89
CA THR A 704 20.01 -5.08 -8.13
C THR A 704 20.43 -6.28 -8.98
N ASP A 705 19.45 -6.93 -9.60
CA ASP A 705 19.58 -8.08 -10.51
C ASP A 705 20.23 -9.33 -9.88
N ARG A 706 20.58 -9.28 -8.58
CA ARG A 706 21.08 -10.41 -7.80
C ARG A 706 19.91 -11.29 -7.32
N VAL A 707 20.07 -12.59 -7.49
CA VAL A 707 19.19 -13.61 -6.90
C VAL A 707 19.64 -13.90 -5.47
N TYR A 708 18.68 -13.91 -4.53
CA TYR A 708 18.88 -14.25 -3.12
C TYR A 708 18.08 -15.52 -2.77
N THR A 709 18.76 -16.66 -2.69
CA THR A 709 18.19 -17.95 -2.27
C THR A 709 18.52 -18.23 -0.80
N HIS A 710 17.51 -18.16 0.08
CA HIS A 710 17.72 -18.34 1.52
C HIS A 710 16.56 -19.12 2.18
N ALA A 711 16.87 -19.85 3.26
CA ALA A 711 15.92 -20.47 4.17
C ALA A 711 15.68 -19.55 5.37
N TYR A 712 14.50 -18.94 5.41
CA TYR A 712 14.06 -18.00 6.45
C TYR A 712 13.38 -18.76 7.59
N PRO A 713 13.81 -18.61 8.85
CA PRO A 713 13.14 -19.26 9.98
C PRO A 713 11.72 -18.68 10.17
N LEU A 714 10.72 -19.56 10.21
CA LEU A 714 9.34 -19.19 10.54
C LEU A 714 9.23 -19.11 12.06
N LEU A 715 9.06 -17.90 12.58
CA LEU A 715 8.95 -17.65 14.01
C LEU A 715 7.52 -17.24 14.36
N MET A 716 6.99 -17.85 15.42
CA MET A 716 5.68 -17.51 15.98
C MET A 716 5.79 -17.25 17.48
N LEU A 717 5.16 -16.18 17.94
CA LEU A 717 4.93 -15.95 19.36
C LEU A 717 3.71 -16.78 19.80
N HIS A 718 3.82 -17.47 20.93
CA HIS A 718 2.76 -18.24 21.56
C HIS A 718 2.73 -17.88 23.06
N PRO A 719 1.62 -18.10 23.81
CA PRO A 719 1.61 -17.91 25.27
C PRO A 719 2.70 -18.67 26.04
N SER A 720 3.29 -19.70 25.44
CA SER A 720 4.41 -20.48 25.99
C SER A 720 5.79 -20.14 25.39
N GLY A 721 5.94 -18.95 24.80
CA GLY A 721 7.20 -18.41 24.27
C GLY A 721 7.24 -18.32 22.74
N VAL A 722 8.40 -17.92 22.18
CA VAL A 722 8.62 -18.05 20.74
C VAL A 722 8.86 -19.50 20.38
N LYS A 723 8.19 -19.97 19.33
CA LYS A 723 8.48 -21.25 18.68
C LYS A 723 8.95 -21.01 17.25
N LYS A 724 9.96 -21.78 16.85
CA LYS A 724 10.34 -21.93 15.45
C LYS A 724 9.40 -22.96 14.82
N MET A 725 8.51 -22.49 13.97
CA MET A 725 7.46 -23.29 13.33
C MET A 725 7.93 -23.92 12.01
N GLY A 726 9.17 -23.67 11.58
CA GLY A 726 9.85 -24.29 10.44
C GLY A 726 10.87 -23.37 9.77
N GLU A 727 11.29 -23.71 8.55
CA GLU A 727 12.10 -22.86 7.66
C GLU A 727 11.44 -22.74 6.27
N LEU A 728 11.28 -21.52 5.75
CA LEU A 728 10.69 -21.20 4.45
C LEU A 728 11.79 -20.84 3.43
N HIS A 729 11.86 -21.57 2.33
CA HIS A 729 12.86 -21.40 1.27
C HIS A 729 12.32 -20.47 0.19
N LEU A 730 12.94 -19.30 0.04
CA LEU A 730 12.57 -18.30 -0.96
C LEU A 730 13.77 -17.95 -1.85
N ALA A 731 13.50 -17.76 -3.14
CA ALA A 731 14.37 -17.09 -4.09
C ALA A 731 13.80 -15.70 -4.39
N VAL A 732 14.59 -14.64 -4.25
CA VAL A 732 14.14 -13.26 -4.51
C VAL A 732 15.09 -12.55 -5.46
N ARG A 733 14.56 -11.88 -6.50
CA ARG A 733 15.30 -10.95 -7.37
C ARG A 733 14.57 -9.62 -7.42
N PHE A 734 15.34 -8.52 -7.35
CA PHE A 734 14.84 -7.17 -7.65
C PHE A 734 15.60 -6.63 -8.86
N ALA A 735 14.92 -6.53 -10.00
CA ALA A 735 15.46 -5.99 -11.25
C ALA A 735 15.08 -4.52 -11.42
N CYS A 736 15.96 -3.70 -12.02
CA CYS A 736 15.72 -2.26 -12.18
C CYS A 736 16.03 -1.77 -13.60
N GLY A 737 14.98 -1.53 -14.40
CA GLY A 737 15.12 -1.07 -15.79
C GLY A 737 15.64 0.37 -15.95
N ASN A 738 15.66 1.19 -14.90
CA ASN A 738 16.22 2.54 -14.96
C ASN A 738 16.77 3.02 -13.60
N ALA A 739 18.09 2.93 -13.43
CA ALA A 739 18.78 3.38 -12.22
C ALA A 739 18.62 4.90 -11.94
N GLY A 740 18.45 5.74 -12.97
CA GLY A 740 18.17 7.17 -12.81
C GLY A 740 16.81 7.43 -12.14
N ASN A 741 15.77 6.72 -12.56
CA ASN A 741 14.47 6.75 -11.89
C ASN A 741 14.56 6.24 -10.44
N MET A 742 15.36 5.19 -10.20
CA MET A 742 15.59 4.64 -8.87
C MET A 742 16.29 5.63 -7.93
N PHE A 743 17.38 6.28 -8.35
CA PHE A 743 18.05 7.29 -7.52
C PHE A 743 17.16 8.53 -7.30
N HIS A 744 16.41 8.96 -8.32
CA HIS A 744 15.45 10.07 -8.19
C HIS A 744 14.29 9.74 -7.25
N ALA A 745 13.92 8.47 -7.05
CA ALA A 745 12.93 8.09 -6.04
C ALA A 745 13.33 8.55 -4.63
N TYR A 746 14.62 8.50 -4.27
CA TYR A 746 15.09 8.91 -2.94
C TYR A 746 14.86 10.40 -2.61
N ALA A 747 14.96 11.27 -3.61
CA ALA A 747 14.65 12.70 -3.46
C ALA A 747 13.13 12.99 -3.43
N ARG A 748 12.32 12.11 -4.02
CA ARG A 748 10.86 12.29 -4.16
C ARG A 748 10.11 11.98 -2.85
N PRO A 749 9.01 12.70 -2.58
CA PRO A 749 8.15 12.45 -1.43
C PRO A 749 7.63 11.00 -1.44
N LEU A 750 7.61 10.42 -0.25
CA LEU A 750 7.21 9.03 -0.02
C LEU A 750 5.72 8.84 -0.34
N LEU A 751 4.86 9.62 0.32
CA LEU A 751 3.40 9.61 0.12
C LEU A 751 2.96 10.58 -1.00
N PRO A 752 1.72 10.43 -1.51
CA PRO A 752 1.08 11.41 -2.39
C PRO A 752 0.97 12.82 -1.78
N LYS A 753 0.85 13.84 -2.64
CA LYS A 753 0.82 15.26 -2.23
C LYS A 753 -0.25 15.57 -1.18
N MET A 754 -1.42 14.92 -1.25
CA MET A 754 -2.56 15.25 -0.40
C MET A 754 -2.30 14.95 1.09
N HIS A 755 -1.51 13.90 1.40
CA HIS A 755 -1.04 13.58 2.76
C HIS A 755 -0.19 14.70 3.41
N TYR A 756 0.36 15.64 2.63
CA TYR A 756 1.10 16.80 3.14
C TYR A 756 0.32 18.12 2.98
N ALA A 757 -0.62 18.19 2.04
CA ALA A 757 -1.47 19.37 1.82
C ALA A 757 -2.61 19.46 2.86
N GLU A 758 -3.22 18.32 3.17
CA GLU A 758 -4.29 18.10 4.15
C GLU A 758 -3.95 16.83 4.97
N PRO A 759 -3.09 16.94 6.00
CA PRO A 759 -2.66 15.78 6.78
C PRO A 759 -3.80 15.21 7.64
N LEU A 760 -3.93 13.89 7.66
CA LEU A 760 -4.88 13.17 8.52
C LEU A 760 -4.37 13.10 9.97
N LEU A 761 -5.28 13.10 10.94
CA LEU A 761 -4.95 12.94 12.37
C LEU A 761 -4.43 11.52 12.65
N VAL A 762 -3.44 11.35 13.53
CA VAL A 762 -2.83 10.02 13.82
C VAL A 762 -3.89 8.95 14.19
N ARG A 763 -4.76 9.25 15.16
CA ARG A 763 -5.89 8.38 15.56
C ARG A 763 -6.84 8.05 14.40
N GLN A 764 -7.01 8.99 13.48
CA GLN A 764 -7.87 8.83 12.31
C GLN A 764 -7.23 7.90 11.28
N VAL A 765 -5.91 8.00 11.05
CA VAL A 765 -5.16 7.06 10.21
C VAL A 765 -5.25 5.63 10.75
N GLU A 766 -5.13 5.44 12.07
CA GLU A 766 -5.27 4.11 12.70
C GLU A 766 -6.69 3.53 12.51
N THR A 767 -7.71 4.36 12.71
CA THR A 767 -9.13 3.97 12.52
C THR A 767 -9.41 3.62 11.05
N LEU A 768 -8.95 4.46 10.13
CA LEU A 768 -9.08 4.26 8.68
C LEU A 768 -8.31 3.01 8.21
N ARG A 769 -7.13 2.72 8.79
CA ARG A 769 -6.39 1.49 8.47
C ARG A 769 -7.16 0.25 8.92
N SER A 770 -7.72 0.25 10.13
CA SER A 770 -8.55 -0.86 10.60
C SER A 770 -9.78 -1.07 9.70
N GLN A 771 -10.44 0.01 9.26
CA GLN A 771 -11.53 -0.05 8.28
C GLN A 771 -11.05 -0.61 6.92
N ALA A 772 -9.91 -0.16 6.42
CA ALA A 772 -9.30 -0.65 5.18
C ALA A 772 -8.99 -2.16 5.24
N THR A 773 -8.37 -2.64 6.33
CA THR A 773 -8.14 -4.08 6.55
C THR A 773 -9.44 -4.88 6.49
N ASN A 774 -10.51 -4.40 7.15
CA ASN A 774 -11.81 -5.09 7.16
C ASN A 774 -12.47 -5.11 5.77
N VAL A 775 -12.38 -4.02 4.99
CA VAL A 775 -12.89 -3.96 3.60
C VAL A 775 -12.12 -4.89 2.66
N VAL A 776 -10.79 -4.98 2.82
CA VAL A 776 -9.96 -5.93 2.05
C VAL A 776 -10.30 -7.37 2.42
N ALA A 777 -10.37 -7.70 3.71
CA ALA A 777 -10.77 -9.03 4.18
C ALA A 777 -12.17 -9.43 3.67
N ALA A 778 -13.15 -8.54 3.74
CA ALA A 778 -14.52 -8.78 3.26
C ALA A 778 -14.64 -8.92 1.73
N ARG A 779 -13.63 -8.51 0.95
CA ARG A 779 -13.54 -8.76 -0.50
C ARG A 779 -12.76 -10.04 -0.81
N LEU A 780 -11.62 -10.28 -0.15
CA LEU A 780 -10.78 -11.46 -0.39
C LEU A 780 -11.40 -12.76 0.15
N GLY A 781 -12.21 -12.69 1.21
CA GLY A 781 -13.00 -13.81 1.73
C GLY A 781 -14.23 -14.20 0.88
N ARG A 782 -14.49 -13.50 -0.23
CA ARG A 782 -15.52 -13.85 -1.23
C ARG A 782 -14.94 -14.47 -2.51
N ALA A 783 -13.61 -14.58 -2.62
CA ALA A 783 -12.96 -15.22 -3.74
C ALA A 783 -12.90 -16.74 -3.54
N GLU A 784 -12.54 -17.48 -4.59
CA GLU A 784 -12.33 -18.92 -4.55
C GLU A 784 -10.87 -19.24 -4.95
N PRO A 785 -10.09 -19.97 -4.14
CA PRO A 785 -10.28 -20.20 -2.70
C PRO A 785 -10.41 -18.90 -1.90
N PRO A 786 -11.19 -18.86 -0.81
CA PRO A 786 -11.29 -17.69 0.05
C PRO A 786 -10.00 -17.47 0.84
N LEU A 787 -9.60 -16.21 1.01
CA LEU A 787 -8.61 -15.83 2.02
C LEU A 787 -9.34 -15.42 3.30
N GLY A 788 -9.13 -16.18 4.37
CA GLY A 788 -9.72 -15.94 5.69
C GLY A 788 -9.39 -14.55 6.25
N LYS A 789 -10.27 -14.03 7.11
CA LYS A 789 -10.09 -12.69 7.69
C LYS A 789 -8.81 -12.64 8.54
N GLU A 790 -8.56 -13.70 9.31
CA GLU A 790 -7.36 -13.91 10.12
C GLU A 790 -6.06 -13.90 9.30
N VAL A 791 -6.08 -14.47 8.09
CA VAL A 791 -4.95 -14.46 7.15
C VAL A 791 -4.64 -13.03 6.71
N VAL A 792 -5.66 -12.24 6.38
CA VAL A 792 -5.53 -10.83 5.98
C VAL A 792 -5.08 -9.95 7.15
N GLU A 793 -5.62 -10.14 8.35
CA GLU A 793 -5.24 -9.38 9.56
C GLU A 793 -3.81 -9.71 10.05
N TYR A 794 -3.37 -10.96 9.90
CA TYR A 794 -1.99 -11.39 10.21
C TYR A 794 -0.99 -10.84 9.20
N MET A 795 -1.33 -10.80 7.91
CA MET A 795 -0.46 -10.24 6.86
C MET A 795 -0.30 -8.71 6.96
N LEU A 796 -1.36 -7.98 7.32
CA LEU A 796 -1.38 -6.51 7.41
C LEU A 796 -1.01 -5.93 8.79
N ASP A 797 -0.61 -6.77 9.75
CA ASP A 797 -0.38 -6.42 11.17
C ASP A 797 -1.54 -5.59 11.78
N HIS A 798 -2.76 -6.12 11.81
CA HIS A 798 -3.89 -5.39 12.41
C HIS A 798 -3.60 -4.97 13.86
N HIS A 799 -3.00 -5.88 14.64
CA HIS A 799 -2.69 -5.72 16.06
C HIS A 799 -1.30 -5.13 16.36
N SER A 800 -0.63 -4.48 15.40
CA SER A 800 0.68 -3.82 15.62
C SER A 800 0.64 -2.77 16.75
N ASN A 801 -0.45 -2.02 16.85
CA ASN A 801 -0.57 -0.84 17.70
C ASN A 801 -1.07 -1.15 19.12
N LEU A 802 -1.34 -2.42 19.44
CA LEU A 802 -1.59 -2.86 20.80
C LEU A 802 -0.29 -2.78 21.62
N TRP A 803 -0.43 -2.35 22.88
CA TRP A 803 0.68 -2.29 23.83
C TRP A 803 1.06 -3.69 24.31
N SER A 804 2.36 -3.94 24.45
CA SER A 804 2.95 -5.14 25.06
C SER A 804 4.25 -4.75 25.76
N MET A 805 4.45 -5.25 26.98
CA MET A 805 5.69 -5.02 27.74
C MET A 805 6.93 -5.46 26.95
N ARG A 806 6.89 -6.61 26.26
CA ARG A 806 7.95 -7.12 25.37
C ARG A 806 8.30 -6.11 24.27
N ARG A 807 7.30 -5.59 23.55
CA ARG A 807 7.49 -4.60 22.47
C ARG A 807 8.04 -3.26 23.01
N SER A 808 7.60 -2.87 24.21
CA SER A 808 8.12 -1.69 24.93
C SER A 808 9.61 -1.84 25.26
N LYS A 809 10.01 -2.97 25.87
CA LYS A 809 11.42 -3.31 26.13
C LYS A 809 12.26 -3.30 24.85
N ALA A 810 11.79 -3.96 23.79
CA ALA A 810 12.50 -4.00 22.50
C ALA A 810 12.76 -2.58 21.94
N ASN A 811 11.76 -1.70 21.96
CA ASN A 811 11.93 -0.31 21.52
C ASN A 811 12.88 0.49 22.43
N PHE A 812 12.89 0.23 23.74
CA PHE A 812 13.82 0.85 24.69
C PHE A 812 15.26 0.40 24.48
N PHE A 813 15.53 -0.90 24.29
CA PHE A 813 16.88 -1.38 23.98
C PHE A 813 17.35 -0.95 22.58
N ARG A 814 16.46 -0.83 21.59
CA ARG A 814 16.76 -0.17 20.31
C ARG A 814 17.20 1.29 20.51
N LEU A 815 16.52 2.05 21.37
CA LEU A 815 16.90 3.43 21.72
C LEU A 815 18.27 3.51 22.43
N ILE A 816 18.57 2.62 23.37
CA ILE A 816 19.90 2.53 24.00
C ILE A 816 21.00 2.24 22.96
N ASN A 817 20.74 1.33 22.01
CA ASN A 817 21.66 1.05 20.91
C ASN A 817 21.90 2.26 19.99
N VAL A 818 20.91 3.14 19.81
CA VAL A 818 21.09 4.43 19.13
C VAL A 818 22.03 5.35 19.93
N LEU A 819 21.79 5.47 21.24
CA LEU A 819 22.56 6.35 22.14
C LEU A 819 24.00 5.89 22.42
N SER A 820 24.33 4.62 22.13
CA SER A 820 25.68 4.06 22.26
C SER A 820 26.75 4.86 21.49
N GLY A 821 26.42 5.42 20.33
CA GLY A 821 27.32 6.21 19.51
C GLY A 821 27.78 7.51 20.20
N PRO A 822 26.85 8.41 20.59
CA PRO A 822 27.16 9.57 21.43
C PRO A 822 27.93 9.24 22.71
N VAL A 823 27.58 8.13 23.40
CA VAL A 823 28.31 7.69 24.61
C VAL A 823 29.75 7.28 24.28
N ALA A 824 30.00 6.61 23.15
CA ALA A 824 31.35 6.29 22.71
C ALA A 824 32.18 7.53 22.34
N ILE A 825 31.56 8.56 21.74
CA ILE A 825 32.22 9.85 21.47
C ILE A 825 32.59 10.56 22.79
N GLY A 826 31.69 10.55 23.79
CA GLY A 826 31.99 11.09 25.12
C GLY A 826 33.15 10.36 25.81
N ARG A 827 33.18 9.02 25.75
CA ARG A 827 34.30 8.22 26.27
C ARG A 827 35.62 8.49 25.54
N TRP A 828 35.58 8.68 24.22
CA TRP A 828 36.76 9.08 23.44
C TRP A 828 37.27 10.47 23.83
N PHE A 829 36.36 11.43 24.06
CA PHE A 829 36.73 12.76 24.55
C PHE A 829 37.36 12.70 25.95
N GLU A 830 36.83 11.89 26.86
CA GLU A 830 37.44 11.63 28.17
C GLU A 830 38.81 10.94 28.08
N LEU A 831 39.03 10.03 27.13
CA LEU A 831 40.34 9.43 26.85
C LEU A 831 41.37 10.46 26.36
N VAL A 832 40.96 11.44 25.54
CA VAL A 832 41.80 12.58 25.13
C VAL A 832 42.04 13.54 26.31
N ARG A 833 41.01 13.83 27.11
CA ARG A 833 41.10 14.73 28.28
C ARG A 833 41.99 14.18 29.40
N SER A 834 42.02 12.85 29.56
CA SER A 834 42.82 12.14 30.57
C SER A 834 44.24 11.76 30.12
N TRP A 835 44.62 12.09 28.87
CA TRP A 835 45.96 11.87 28.31
C TRP A 835 46.48 10.42 28.31
N GLN A 836 45.63 9.43 28.58
CA GLN A 836 45.99 8.00 28.67
C GLN A 836 46.62 7.46 27.38
N CYS A 837 46.37 8.10 26.24
CA CYS A 837 47.09 7.87 24.99
C CYS A 837 47.69 9.21 24.52
N PRO A 838 48.96 9.53 24.82
CA PRO A 838 49.53 10.84 24.56
C PRO A 838 49.56 11.18 23.06
N VAL A 839 49.86 10.20 22.19
CA VAL A 839 49.88 10.39 20.73
C VAL A 839 48.51 10.84 20.18
N HIS A 840 47.43 10.18 20.60
CA HIS A 840 46.07 10.57 20.20
C HIS A 840 45.66 11.93 20.79
N SER A 841 46.12 12.24 22.01
CA SER A 841 45.82 13.50 22.70
C SER A 841 46.52 14.68 22.01
N CYS A 842 47.82 14.55 21.70
CA CYS A 842 48.57 15.51 20.88
C CYS A 842 47.92 15.72 19.50
N LEU A 843 47.52 14.65 18.81
CA LEU A 843 46.88 14.75 17.49
C LEU A 843 45.52 15.45 17.57
N ALA A 844 44.73 15.20 18.61
CA ALA A 844 43.44 15.87 18.84
C ALA A 844 43.64 17.37 19.12
N VAL A 845 44.60 17.74 19.98
CA VAL A 845 44.96 19.14 20.26
C VAL A 845 45.47 19.85 19.01
N PHE A 846 46.36 19.21 18.23
CA PHE A 846 46.84 19.76 16.96
C PHE A 846 45.69 20.01 15.96
N THR A 847 44.79 19.02 15.80
CA THR A 847 43.62 19.15 14.90
C THR A 847 42.69 20.27 15.37
N PHE A 848 42.48 20.42 16.68
CA PHE A 848 41.71 21.52 17.27
C PHE A 848 42.36 22.89 17.00
N LEU A 849 43.68 23.03 17.16
CA LEU A 849 44.40 24.26 16.84
C LEU A 849 44.29 24.63 15.36
N VAL A 850 44.36 23.64 14.45
CA VAL A 850 44.13 23.84 13.00
C VAL A 850 42.69 24.32 12.70
N PHE A 851 41.68 23.82 13.43
CA PHE A 851 40.31 24.32 13.31
C PHE A 851 40.08 25.71 13.92
N LEU A 852 40.89 26.13 14.90
CA LEU A 852 40.86 27.50 15.41
C LEU A 852 41.51 28.50 14.43
N THR A 853 42.60 28.13 13.76
CA THR A 853 43.26 29.00 12.78
C THR A 853 42.55 29.03 11.42
N MET A 854 42.03 27.89 10.96
CA MET A 854 41.34 27.73 9.67
C MET A 854 39.91 27.19 9.86
N PRO A 855 38.98 27.98 10.42
CA PRO A 855 37.63 27.51 10.74
C PRO A 855 36.81 27.09 9.50
N GLU A 856 37.15 27.59 8.31
CA GLU A 856 36.51 27.17 7.05
C GLU A 856 36.79 25.69 6.71
N LEU A 857 37.83 25.08 7.29
CA LEU A 857 38.18 23.67 7.08
C LEU A 857 37.29 22.70 7.89
N ILE A 858 36.52 23.20 8.88
CA ILE A 858 35.69 22.37 9.77
C ILE A 858 34.60 21.62 9.01
N LEU A 859 33.85 22.30 8.13
CA LEU A 859 32.77 21.66 7.37
C LEU A 859 33.29 20.68 6.30
N PRO A 860 34.30 21.02 5.46
CA PRO A 860 34.90 20.07 4.53
C PRO A 860 35.45 18.81 5.20
N THR A 861 36.20 18.95 6.31
CA THR A 861 36.77 17.79 7.01
C THR A 861 35.69 16.93 7.68
N ALA A 862 34.65 17.51 8.25
CA ALA A 862 33.51 16.76 8.78
C ALA A 862 32.80 15.94 7.68
N PHE A 863 32.54 16.52 6.51
CA PHE A 863 31.92 15.81 5.39
C PHE A 863 32.83 14.72 4.80
N LEU A 864 34.14 14.99 4.65
CA LEU A 864 35.11 14.00 4.19
C LEU A 864 35.29 12.85 5.18
N ALA A 865 35.31 13.13 6.49
CA ALA A 865 35.34 12.12 7.54
C ALA A 865 34.10 11.22 7.52
N MET A 866 32.91 11.79 7.29
CA MET A 866 31.66 11.03 7.12
C MET A 866 31.70 10.15 5.86
N ALA A 867 32.21 10.67 4.74
CA ALA A 867 32.39 9.89 3.51
C ALA A 867 33.40 8.75 3.71
N PHE A 868 34.56 9.02 4.32
CA PHE A 868 35.59 8.02 4.62
C PHE A 868 35.08 6.95 5.60
N ALA A 869 34.38 7.33 6.67
CA ALA A 869 33.75 6.38 7.60
C ALA A 869 32.71 5.50 6.89
N GLY A 870 31.99 6.06 5.91
CA GLY A 870 31.15 5.29 4.97
C GLY A 870 31.98 4.27 4.18
N LEU A 871 32.95 4.71 3.39
CA LEU A 871 33.80 3.84 2.56
C LEU A 871 34.52 2.76 3.39
N TRP A 872 34.98 3.06 4.60
CA TRP A 872 35.63 2.09 5.49
C TRP A 872 34.66 0.99 5.93
N ARG A 873 33.41 1.36 6.28
CA ARG A 873 32.35 0.42 6.68
C ARG A 873 31.87 -0.49 5.54
N TYR A 874 32.14 -0.16 4.27
CA TYR A 874 31.82 -1.02 3.12
C TYR A 874 32.45 -2.43 3.23
N ARG A 875 33.62 -2.54 3.89
CA ARG A 875 34.30 -3.82 4.16
C ARG A 875 33.52 -4.72 5.13
N VAL A 876 32.74 -4.12 6.03
CA VAL A 876 31.96 -4.78 7.09
C VAL A 876 30.45 -4.68 6.80
N ARG A 877 30.07 -4.51 5.52
CA ARG A 877 28.65 -4.39 5.14
C ARG A 877 27.89 -5.71 5.37
N PRO A 878 26.59 -5.65 5.73
CA PRO A 878 25.73 -6.83 5.71
C PRO A 878 25.73 -7.47 4.31
N ARG A 879 25.86 -8.81 4.24
CA ARG A 879 25.84 -9.57 2.98
C ARG A 879 24.55 -10.37 2.76
N HIS A 880 23.81 -10.62 3.84
CA HIS A 880 22.55 -11.35 3.85
C HIS A 880 21.38 -10.36 3.95
N PRO A 881 20.20 -10.70 3.38
CA PRO A 881 19.02 -9.88 3.52
C PRO A 881 18.54 -9.85 4.99
N PRO A 882 17.78 -8.82 5.39
CA PRO A 882 17.15 -8.78 6.71
C PRO A 882 16.15 -9.95 6.84
N HIS A 883 16.12 -10.53 8.03
CA HIS A 883 15.18 -11.57 8.47
C HIS A 883 14.74 -11.23 9.89
N MET A 884 13.70 -11.89 10.41
CA MET A 884 13.16 -11.56 11.74
C MET A 884 14.12 -12.01 12.85
N GLU A 885 14.46 -11.12 13.79
CA GLU A 885 15.39 -11.41 14.90
C GLU A 885 14.65 -11.53 16.23
N MET A 886 14.68 -12.75 16.81
CA MET A 886 14.08 -13.07 18.10
C MET A 886 14.65 -12.23 19.26
N ARG A 887 15.99 -12.05 19.28
CA ARG A 887 16.72 -11.28 20.28
C ARG A 887 16.38 -9.80 20.26
N LEU A 888 16.39 -9.19 19.08
CA LEU A 888 16.00 -7.78 18.90
C LEU A 888 14.54 -7.54 19.35
N SER A 889 13.68 -8.53 19.13
CA SER A 889 12.28 -8.53 19.52
C SER A 889 12.04 -8.81 21.02
N HIS A 890 13.11 -8.98 21.80
CA HIS A 890 13.13 -9.40 23.21
C HIS A 890 12.29 -10.64 23.51
N ALA A 891 12.10 -11.49 22.50
CA ALA A 891 11.16 -12.59 22.54
C ALA A 891 11.79 -13.90 23.06
N ASP A 892 13.14 -14.00 23.10
CA ASP A 892 13.91 -14.98 23.88
C ASP A 892 13.69 -14.85 25.40
N GLY A 893 13.41 -13.64 25.89
CA GLY A 893 13.41 -13.28 27.32
C GLY A 893 12.08 -12.75 27.84
N ALA A 894 10.97 -13.12 27.17
CA ALA A 894 9.63 -12.76 27.61
C ALA A 894 9.17 -13.74 28.72
N THR A 895 8.64 -13.22 29.82
CA THR A 895 8.01 -14.03 30.88
C THR A 895 6.61 -14.46 30.45
N ALA A 896 6.07 -15.51 31.07
CA ALA A 896 4.71 -15.99 30.80
C ALA A 896 3.67 -14.87 30.96
N ASP A 897 3.79 -14.05 32.01
CA ASP A 897 2.89 -12.92 32.27
C ASP A 897 2.90 -11.85 31.16
N GLU A 898 4.07 -11.60 30.56
CA GLU A 898 4.22 -10.63 29.46
C GLU A 898 3.69 -11.16 28.12
N LEU A 899 3.60 -12.48 27.98
CA LEU A 899 2.98 -13.15 26.82
C LEU A 899 1.46 -13.21 27.00
N ASP A 900 0.99 -13.65 28.16
CA ASP A 900 -0.43 -13.61 28.59
C ASP A 900 -1.02 -12.19 28.42
N GLU A 901 -0.26 -11.16 28.80
CA GLU A 901 -0.59 -9.77 28.53
C GLU A 901 -0.68 -9.44 27.03
N GLU A 902 0.29 -9.87 26.19
CA GLU A 902 0.27 -9.60 24.74
C GLU A 902 -0.89 -10.31 24.00
N PHE A 903 -1.44 -11.39 24.56
CA PHE A 903 -2.54 -12.16 23.97
C PHE A 903 -3.96 -11.84 24.53
N ASP A 904 -4.10 -11.12 25.66
CA ASP A 904 -5.44 -10.68 26.12
C ASP A 904 -6.10 -9.73 25.11
N THR A 905 -7.36 -10.00 24.79
CA THR A 905 -8.13 -9.23 23.80
C THR A 905 -8.47 -7.84 24.33
N PHE A 906 -8.60 -6.83 23.46
CA PHE A 906 -9.07 -5.51 23.87
C PHE A 906 -10.54 -5.29 23.49
N PRO A 907 -11.45 -4.93 24.44
CA PRO A 907 -11.23 -4.73 25.87
C PRO A 907 -10.97 -6.04 26.63
N SER A 908 -10.15 -5.99 27.69
CA SER A 908 -9.69 -7.16 28.46
C SER A 908 -10.80 -8.13 28.83
N THR A 909 -10.53 -9.43 28.84
CA THR A 909 -11.48 -10.46 29.33
C THR A 909 -11.61 -10.51 30.86
N ARG A 910 -10.79 -9.75 31.60
CA ARG A 910 -10.65 -9.83 33.06
C ARG A 910 -11.65 -8.91 33.80
N GLY A 911 -11.90 -9.23 35.08
CA GLY A 911 -13.04 -8.73 35.87
C GLY A 911 -13.22 -7.20 35.95
N ASP A 912 -14.49 -6.77 35.94
CA ASP A 912 -14.90 -5.44 35.48
C ASP A 912 -14.42 -4.23 36.32
N VAL A 913 -14.09 -4.42 37.61
CA VAL A 913 -13.79 -3.30 38.52
C VAL A 913 -12.42 -2.67 38.26
N MET A 914 -11.41 -3.46 37.84
CA MET A 914 -10.10 -2.93 37.45
C MET A 914 -9.95 -2.71 35.94
N ARG A 915 -10.74 -3.43 35.13
CA ARG A 915 -10.76 -3.41 33.66
C ARG A 915 -10.58 -2.01 33.06
N PHE A 916 -11.47 -1.07 33.35
CA PHE A 916 -11.41 0.31 32.83
C PHE A 916 -10.15 1.10 33.24
N ARG A 917 -9.53 0.81 34.38
CA ARG A 917 -8.29 1.49 34.83
C ARG A 917 -7.08 0.89 34.12
N TYR A 918 -7.02 -0.44 34.02
CA TYR A 918 -6.00 -1.17 33.29
C TYR A 918 -6.03 -0.85 31.79
N ASP A 919 -7.19 -0.93 31.13
CA ASP A 919 -7.38 -0.57 29.71
C ASP A 919 -6.95 0.89 29.44
N ARG A 920 -7.27 1.82 30.35
CA ARG A 920 -6.84 3.22 30.23
C ARG A 920 -5.32 3.36 30.35
N LEU A 921 -4.69 2.70 31.33
CA LEU A 921 -3.23 2.70 31.50
C LEU A 921 -2.54 2.08 30.28
N ARG A 922 -3.02 0.91 29.81
CA ARG A 922 -2.57 0.20 28.61
C ARG A 922 -2.67 1.09 27.35
N SER A 923 -3.73 1.88 27.22
CA SER A 923 -3.91 2.84 26.12
C SER A 923 -2.96 4.05 26.17
N VAL A 924 -2.38 4.37 27.34
CA VAL A 924 -1.36 5.41 27.51
C VAL A 924 0.03 4.82 27.29
N ALA A 925 0.31 3.66 27.87
CA ALA A 925 1.55 2.92 27.69
C ALA A 925 1.81 2.58 26.22
N GLY A 926 0.76 2.25 25.44
CA GLY A 926 0.85 2.09 23.98
C GLY A 926 1.34 3.33 23.24
N ARG A 927 0.95 4.54 23.69
CA ARG A 927 1.42 5.82 23.10
C ARG A 927 2.87 6.10 23.46
N VAL A 928 3.32 5.70 24.66
CA VAL A 928 4.74 5.79 25.05
C VAL A 928 5.57 4.79 24.24
N GLN A 929 5.10 3.55 24.08
CA GLN A 929 5.74 2.51 23.26
C GLN A 929 5.92 2.96 21.80
N THR A 930 4.92 3.61 21.19
CA THR A 930 5.04 4.12 19.82
C THR A 930 5.98 5.32 19.72
N VAL A 931 5.91 6.29 20.64
CA VAL A 931 6.85 7.43 20.65
C VAL A 931 8.31 6.99 20.87
N VAL A 932 8.57 6.07 21.79
CA VAL A 932 9.92 5.50 21.99
C VAL A 932 10.37 4.72 20.75
N GLY A 933 9.46 3.94 20.14
CA GLY A 933 9.70 3.23 18.88
C GLY A 933 10.02 4.16 17.70
N ASP A 934 9.34 5.30 17.60
CA ASP A 934 9.59 6.32 16.58
C ASP A 934 10.96 6.97 16.77
N ILE A 935 11.31 7.38 18.00
CA ILE A 935 12.62 8.00 18.31
C ILE A 935 13.75 7.01 17.99
N ALA A 936 13.62 5.74 18.42
CA ALA A 936 14.55 4.67 18.05
C ALA A 936 14.66 4.50 16.53
N THR A 937 13.54 4.52 15.82
CA THR A 937 13.48 4.37 14.35
C THR A 937 14.14 5.54 13.61
N GLN A 938 14.00 6.79 14.08
CA GLN A 938 14.74 7.93 13.48
C GLN A 938 16.25 7.84 13.76
N GLY A 939 16.63 7.43 14.97
CA GLY A 939 18.03 7.22 15.34
C GLY A 939 18.71 6.10 14.54
N GLU A 940 18.02 4.97 14.36
CA GLU A 940 18.47 3.87 13.52
C GLU A 940 18.60 4.28 12.05
N ARG A 941 17.68 5.10 11.52
CA ARG A 941 17.80 5.68 10.17
C ARG A 941 19.04 6.56 10.05
N MET A 942 19.34 7.39 11.06
CA MET A 942 20.56 8.20 11.07
C MET A 942 21.83 7.34 11.11
N GLN A 943 21.84 6.22 11.86
CA GLN A 943 22.92 5.24 11.80
C GLN A 943 22.97 4.50 10.44
N ALA A 944 21.81 4.25 9.81
CA ALA A 944 21.69 3.49 8.58
C ALA A 944 22.40 4.17 7.40
N VAL A 945 22.47 5.50 7.40
CA VAL A 945 23.22 6.35 6.45
C VAL A 945 24.63 5.81 6.16
N LEU A 946 25.35 5.37 7.19
CA LEU A 946 26.73 4.87 7.10
C LEU A 946 26.83 3.35 7.27
N SER A 947 25.73 2.61 7.12
CA SER A 947 25.66 1.18 7.45
C SER A 947 25.80 0.25 6.25
N TRP A 948 25.66 0.76 5.01
CA TRP A 948 25.51 -0.04 3.79
C TRP A 948 24.33 -1.03 3.78
N ARG A 949 23.40 -0.94 4.74
CA ARG A 949 22.12 -1.70 4.72
C ARG A 949 21.27 -1.38 3.49
N ASP A 950 21.30 -0.13 3.05
CA ASP A 950 20.85 0.29 1.73
C ASP A 950 22.10 0.78 0.98
N PRO A 951 22.65 -0.01 0.04
CA PRO A 951 23.89 0.34 -0.65
C PRO A 951 23.70 1.54 -1.59
N ARG A 952 22.47 1.77 -2.07
CA ARG A 952 22.11 2.83 -3.02
C ARG A 952 22.05 4.17 -2.29
N ALA A 953 21.40 4.19 -1.13
CA ALA A 953 21.33 5.36 -0.25
C ALA A 953 22.69 5.70 0.36
N THR A 954 23.47 4.71 0.82
CA THR A 954 24.81 4.95 1.38
C THR A 954 25.77 5.53 0.32
N LEU A 955 25.71 5.02 -0.92
CA LEU A 955 26.46 5.57 -2.05
C LEU A 955 26.05 7.01 -2.39
N LEU A 956 24.74 7.28 -2.53
CA LEU A 956 24.22 8.64 -2.75
C LEU A 956 24.65 9.60 -1.63
N PHE A 957 24.63 9.16 -0.38
CA PHE A 957 25.08 9.96 0.75
C PHE A 957 26.58 10.27 0.67
N ALA A 958 27.42 9.27 0.43
CA ALA A 958 28.87 9.46 0.30
C ALA A 958 29.23 10.45 -0.82
N ILE A 959 28.58 10.33 -1.99
CA ILE A 959 28.72 11.28 -3.10
C ILE A 959 28.26 12.69 -2.66
N SER A 960 27.12 12.80 -1.97
CA SER A 960 26.61 14.09 -1.48
C SER A 960 27.53 14.74 -0.44
N CYS A 961 28.22 13.95 0.39
CA CYS A 961 29.22 14.44 1.34
C CYS A 961 30.48 14.96 0.62
N VAL A 962 30.99 14.26 -0.39
CA VAL A 962 32.12 14.77 -1.19
C VAL A 962 31.74 16.07 -1.90
N ALA A 963 30.55 16.15 -2.50
CA ALA A 963 30.06 17.37 -3.11
C ALA A 963 29.86 18.51 -2.08
N ALA A 964 29.32 18.21 -0.90
CA ALA A 964 29.16 19.18 0.18
C ALA A 964 30.51 19.67 0.75
N ALA A 965 31.53 18.81 0.79
CA ALA A 965 32.89 19.19 1.18
C ALA A 965 33.52 20.17 0.19
N VAL A 966 33.40 19.90 -1.12
CA VAL A 966 33.87 20.82 -2.17
C VAL A 966 33.13 22.16 -2.10
N ILE A 967 31.80 22.16 -1.96
CA ILE A 967 31.01 23.40 -1.82
C ILE A 967 31.42 24.18 -0.57
N ALA A 968 31.58 23.51 0.58
CA ALA A 968 31.97 24.16 1.83
C ALA A 968 33.44 24.64 1.84
N TYR A 969 34.30 24.12 0.95
CA TYR A 969 35.66 24.60 0.75
C TYR A 969 35.73 25.79 -0.22
N CYS A 970 34.91 25.78 -1.29
CA CYS A 970 34.87 26.85 -2.28
C CYS A 970 34.01 28.07 -1.89
N VAL A 971 33.11 27.94 -0.91
CA VAL A 971 32.18 29.00 -0.50
C VAL A 971 32.43 29.41 0.96
N PRO A 972 32.91 30.64 1.23
CA PRO A 972 33.17 31.11 2.59
C PRO A 972 31.97 30.96 3.53
N MET A 973 32.21 30.55 4.78
CA MET A 973 31.11 30.17 5.70
C MET A 973 30.11 31.30 5.96
N LYS A 974 30.55 32.56 5.89
CA LYS A 974 29.69 33.76 5.99
C LYS A 974 28.60 33.77 4.91
N VAL A 975 28.93 33.37 3.68
CA VAL A 975 27.97 33.29 2.56
C VAL A 975 27.00 32.13 2.76
N MET A 976 27.48 30.98 3.22
CA MET A 976 26.63 29.82 3.53
C MET A 976 25.60 30.13 4.62
N ILE A 977 26.01 30.82 5.70
CA ILE A 977 25.11 31.26 6.78
C ILE A 977 24.12 32.31 6.27
N GLY A 978 24.56 33.28 5.46
CA GLY A 978 23.68 34.28 4.85
C GLY A 978 22.60 33.66 3.95
N MET A 979 23.00 32.74 3.06
CA MET A 979 22.08 32.00 2.19
C MET A 979 21.09 31.13 2.98
N TRP A 980 21.54 30.48 4.05
CA TRP A 980 20.66 29.72 4.95
C TRP A 980 19.65 30.63 5.66
N GLY A 981 20.09 31.79 6.18
CA GLY A 981 19.22 32.78 6.81
C GLY A 981 18.16 33.34 5.86
N LEU A 982 18.55 33.71 4.64
CA LEU A 982 17.62 34.15 3.58
C LEU A 982 16.61 33.04 3.23
N TYR A 983 17.05 31.78 3.12
CA TYR A 983 16.16 30.65 2.87
C TYR A 983 15.20 30.39 4.04
N ALA A 984 15.64 30.54 5.29
CA ALA A 984 14.79 30.38 6.47
C ALA A 984 13.74 31.51 6.57
N MET A 985 14.15 32.75 6.33
CA MET A 985 13.27 33.94 6.38
C MET A 985 12.32 34.04 5.19
N ARG A 986 12.46 33.23 4.14
CA ARG A 986 11.67 33.34 2.89
C ARG A 986 10.15 33.45 3.15
N PRO A 987 9.42 34.33 2.44
CA PRO A 987 7.99 34.55 2.68
C PRO A 987 7.15 33.27 2.58
N PRO A 988 6.01 33.16 3.31
CA PRO A 988 5.16 31.97 3.31
C PRO A 988 4.72 31.47 1.92
N ARG A 989 4.55 32.39 0.95
CA ARG A 989 4.22 32.05 -0.45
C ARG A 989 5.29 31.19 -1.15
N PHE A 990 6.54 31.21 -0.67
CA PHE A 990 7.66 30.39 -1.15
C PHE A 990 7.98 29.20 -0.22
N ARG A 991 7.10 28.88 0.74
CA ARG A 991 7.22 27.71 1.62
C ARG A 991 6.32 26.59 1.07
N SER A 992 6.91 25.64 0.36
CA SER A 992 6.22 24.43 -0.08
C SER A 992 5.70 23.62 1.12
N ARG A 993 4.45 23.14 1.09
CA ARG A 993 3.92 22.17 2.08
C ARG A 993 4.59 20.78 1.97
N MET A 994 5.33 20.52 0.90
CA MET A 994 6.02 19.26 0.66
C MET A 994 7.30 19.13 1.52
N PRO A 995 7.64 17.93 2.01
CA PRO A 995 8.92 17.65 2.66
C PRO A 995 10.13 17.87 1.73
N SER A 996 11.25 18.31 2.29
CA SER A 996 12.50 18.55 1.57
C SER A 996 13.12 17.24 1.05
N PRO A 997 13.97 17.28 -0.02
CA PRO A 997 14.64 16.09 -0.53
C PRO A 997 15.46 15.34 0.52
N LEU A 998 16.12 16.05 1.44
CA LEU A 998 16.84 15.44 2.57
C LEU A 998 15.88 14.71 3.53
N MET A 999 14.75 15.32 3.88
CA MET A 999 13.72 14.67 4.71
C MET A 999 13.11 13.45 4.02
N ASN A 1000 12.98 13.46 2.70
CA ASN A 1000 12.53 12.30 1.92
C ASN A 1000 13.57 11.18 1.98
N PHE A 1001 14.85 11.50 1.73
CA PHE A 1001 15.97 10.57 1.84
C PHE A 1001 16.03 9.91 3.23
N PHE A 1002 16.01 10.69 4.32
CA PHE A 1002 16.05 10.13 5.68
C PHE A 1002 14.86 9.22 6.00
N ARG A 1003 13.63 9.58 5.59
CA ARG A 1003 12.42 8.75 5.81
C ARG A 1003 12.44 7.42 5.05
N ARG A 1004 13.26 7.32 4.02
CA ARG A 1004 13.41 6.15 3.13
C ARG A 1004 14.44 5.13 3.59
N LEU A 1005 15.31 5.50 4.53
CA LEU A 1005 16.33 4.61 5.06
C LEU A 1005 15.70 3.44 5.86
N PRO A 1006 16.31 2.25 5.81
CA PRO A 1006 15.85 1.07 6.55
C PRO A 1006 16.01 1.27 8.05
N SER A 1007 15.21 0.54 8.84
CA SER A 1007 15.28 0.55 10.30
C SER A 1007 15.57 -0.85 10.85
N ARG A 1008 15.60 -1.04 12.17
CA ARG A 1008 15.52 -2.36 12.79
C ARG A 1008 14.09 -2.73 13.19
N ALA A 1009 13.11 -1.82 13.08
CA ALA A 1009 11.70 -2.18 13.25
C ALA A 1009 11.27 -3.25 12.22
N ASP A 1010 11.82 -3.14 11.01
CA ASP A 1010 11.69 -4.05 9.85
C ASP A 1010 11.98 -5.54 10.17
N ILE A 1011 12.58 -5.81 11.32
CA ILE A 1011 13.17 -7.09 11.78
C ILE A 1011 12.45 -7.60 13.07
N LEU A 1012 11.43 -6.89 13.57
CA LEU A 1012 10.71 -7.21 14.80
C LEU A 1012 9.53 -8.20 14.60
N LEU A 1013 9.39 -9.12 15.56
CA LEU A 1013 8.25 -10.04 15.78
C LEU A 1013 7.05 -9.33 16.43
#